data_AF-A0A0T5Z0X0-F1
#
_entry.id   AF-A0A0T5Z0X0-F1
#
_cell.length_a   1.000
_cell.length_b   1.000
_cell.length_c   1.000
_cell.angle_alpha   90.00
_cell.angle_beta   90.00
_cell.angle_gamma   90.00
#
_symmetry.space_group_name_H-M   'P 1'
#
loop_
_entity.id
_entity.type
_entity.pdbx_description
1 polymer ?
#
loop_
_entity_poly.entity_id
_entity_poly.type
_entity_poly.pdbx_seq_one_letter_code
_entity_poly.pdbx_strand_id
1 'polypeptide(L)'
;MGVAICGLGHKVLDLFGFIVGRRAILAQSLRKMMIKKHPGFTLVEMSIVLVIIGAILSIAVNLWPGLVQSAKQRNNEAIMQRMELALEGYMVAASQFPCPDTNGDGDATDEVIPDGGVAGNCTSYVGTLPYLSLGLSSGNDVWGNPVRYAVFASADPNFNVDLTDRGDICADLKRAGSQLKDGIHDPAALYTTQSDLTDTLLPNSDTNLAFVIVSGGVHDKDGSGSFFDNLNGDVDPLHFAAPNKIHTDSYDDTVRAVSFATLSGRQCLLNAGGAQENTLLLCSDGQDNDGDGLVDCYDQDCYGLGECPNGPPSEDIQISTRAMNHGVLGGEYIHQFIATGGSGQYYWALDSITPAIPGLSLNYWDGKLTGVTEVCDGDYQVSVTATDQFDATKTASRSFALRVDTGDLNIVPAHSGGTLLPDFIAQYLTFSQPFQVIGPRIGDPNGDDFNWAINWVGAGADNFEIFSTGEDQGTLKKTASSASGNYLFSVEATDKACPNNKVIEGTYSLEVTPSGAVGPYTTDLLAEWRFDECLWDGSRGEVQDSDPQGLYSGQAEGMAVTVGAGKVNRAGYFNAGDSLLLPYVPLNNTSFTFAVWVNLNEMGDGERSLFYQCDAVAVNRCLNIGLRNGRPLISFSSTDAELMAPNALPQTGWHHLFFDY
;
A
#
# COMPACT_ATOMS: atom_id res chain seq x y z
N MET A 1 25.99 61.63 9.23
CA MET A 1 24.52 61.47 9.28
C MET A 1 24.27 59.97 9.33
N GLY A 2 24.18 59.31 10.49
CA GLY A 2 23.09 59.40 11.48
C GLY A 2 21.96 58.44 11.06
N VAL A 3 22.05 57.11 11.25
CA VAL A 3 21.83 56.28 12.46
C VAL A 3 20.37 55.75 12.60
N ALA A 4 20.30 54.43 12.81
CA ALA A 4 19.38 53.61 13.62
C ALA A 4 18.03 53.06 13.09
N ILE A 5 17.93 51.75 13.30
CA ILE A 5 16.79 50.84 13.41
C ILE A 5 16.12 50.98 14.79
N CYS A 6 14.78 50.84 14.90
CA CYS A 6 13.99 50.27 16.03
C CYS A 6 12.50 50.56 15.78
N GLY A 7 11.48 49.79 16.14
CA GLY A 7 11.34 48.64 17.04
C GLY A 7 9.84 48.47 17.36
N LEU A 8 9.44 47.24 17.71
CA LEU A 8 8.11 46.81 18.15
C LEU A 8 7.49 47.65 19.29
N GLY A 9 6.15 47.65 19.36
CA GLY A 9 5.38 48.09 20.54
C GLY A 9 4.00 47.43 20.62
N HIS A 10 3.83 46.56 21.63
CA HIS A 10 2.71 45.67 21.93
C HIS A 10 1.43 46.36 22.45
N LYS A 11 0.29 45.68 22.20
CA LYS A 11 -0.91 45.42 23.05
C LYS A 11 -1.53 46.55 23.88
N VAL A 12 -2.86 46.60 23.90
CA VAL A 12 -3.70 46.28 25.09
C VAL A 12 -5.18 46.22 24.65
N LEU A 13 -5.79 45.05 24.88
CA LEU A 13 -7.23 44.81 24.98
C LEU A 13 -7.81 45.72 26.07
N ASP A 14 -9.01 46.26 25.89
CA ASP A 14 -10.08 45.94 26.85
C ASP A 14 -11.48 46.44 26.47
N LEU A 15 -12.43 45.57 26.84
CA LEU A 15 -13.82 45.83 27.23
C LEU A 15 -14.91 46.02 26.18
N PHE A 16 -15.41 44.87 25.73
CA PHE A 16 -16.79 44.39 25.93
C PHE A 16 -17.87 45.40 26.39
N GLY A 17 -18.95 45.43 25.61
CA GLY A 17 -20.32 45.56 26.12
C GLY A 17 -21.03 46.85 25.73
N PHE A 18 -21.93 46.80 24.75
CA PHE A 18 -23.36 46.94 25.04
C PHE A 18 -24.22 46.69 23.80
N ILE A 19 -25.23 45.86 24.02
CA ILE A 19 -26.27 45.41 23.12
C ILE A 19 -27.29 46.55 22.93
N VAL A 20 -27.99 46.51 21.79
CA VAL A 20 -29.31 47.08 21.50
C VAL A 20 -29.32 48.46 20.83
N GLY A 21 -29.75 48.44 19.56
CA GLY A 21 -30.73 49.42 19.11
C GLY A 21 -30.25 50.42 18.07
N ARG A 22 -30.17 50.00 16.81
CA ARG A 22 -30.61 50.82 15.66
C ARG A 22 -30.94 49.92 14.46
N ARG A 23 -32.00 49.12 14.63
CA ARG A 23 -32.85 48.69 13.52
C ARG A 23 -33.56 49.92 12.96
N ALA A 24 -33.06 50.46 11.88
CA ALA A 24 -33.80 51.23 10.87
C ALA A 24 -32.75 51.86 9.97
N ILE A 25 -32.68 51.38 8.72
CA ILE A 25 -32.06 51.94 7.51
C ILE A 25 -31.45 50.75 6.77
N LEU A 26 -32.27 50.12 5.93
CA LEU A 26 -31.92 49.31 4.75
C LEU A 26 -33.15 48.60 4.14
N ALA A 27 -34.35 48.81 4.69
CA ALA A 27 -35.60 48.49 4.01
C ALA A 27 -36.00 49.63 3.03
N GLN A 28 -35.13 49.99 2.08
CA GLN A 28 -35.48 50.83 0.92
C GLN A 28 -34.35 50.89 -0.13
N SER A 29 -33.79 49.74 -0.53
CA SER A 29 -32.95 49.67 -1.75
C SER A 29 -32.96 48.29 -2.43
N LEU A 30 -34.14 47.66 -2.54
CA LEU A 30 -34.33 46.45 -3.35
C LEU A 30 -35.57 46.59 -4.24
N ARG A 31 -35.58 47.62 -5.09
CA ARG A 31 -36.49 47.67 -6.24
C ARG A 31 -35.66 47.79 -7.52
N LYS A 32 -35.69 46.71 -8.30
CA LYS A 32 -35.10 46.50 -9.64
C LYS A 32 -33.61 46.11 -9.69
N MET A 33 -33.28 44.89 -9.28
CA MET A 33 -32.38 44.07 -10.09
C MET A 33 -33.26 43.15 -10.94
N MET A 34 -33.51 43.58 -12.19
CA MET A 34 -33.94 42.64 -13.22
C MET A 34 -32.81 41.63 -13.38
N ILE A 35 -33.04 40.41 -12.93
CA ILE A 35 -32.25 39.24 -13.32
C ILE A 35 -32.33 39.20 -14.85
N LYS A 36 -31.26 39.59 -15.54
CA LYS A 36 -31.12 39.28 -16.96
C LYS A 36 -31.06 37.75 -17.03
N LYS A 37 -32.16 37.12 -17.46
CA LYS A 37 -32.15 35.72 -17.89
C LYS A 37 -31.04 35.61 -18.93
N HIS A 38 -29.97 34.91 -18.59
CA HIS A 38 -28.97 34.52 -19.59
C HIS A 38 -29.71 33.57 -20.53
N PRO A 39 -29.70 33.79 -21.86
CA PRO A 39 -30.26 32.82 -22.77
C PRO A 39 -29.53 31.50 -22.51
N GLY A 40 -30.28 30.47 -22.11
CA GLY A 40 -29.73 29.15 -21.89
C GLY A 40 -29.07 28.64 -23.17
N PHE A 41 -28.06 27.78 -23.00
CA PHE A 41 -27.35 27.16 -24.11
C PHE A 41 -28.34 26.51 -25.07
N THR A 42 -28.13 26.76 -26.37
CA THR A 42 -28.97 26.14 -27.39
C THR A 42 -28.74 24.62 -27.40
N LEU A 43 -29.76 23.86 -27.77
CA LEU A 43 -29.65 22.40 -27.95
C LEU A 43 -28.48 22.03 -28.89
N VAL A 44 -28.20 22.89 -29.87
CA VAL A 44 -27.09 22.72 -30.81
C VAL A 44 -25.74 22.89 -30.11
N GLU A 45 -25.56 23.91 -29.27
CA GLU A 45 -24.32 24.11 -28.52
C GLU A 45 -24.04 22.95 -27.55
N MET A 46 -25.06 22.47 -26.83
CA MET A 46 -24.90 21.31 -25.96
C MET A 46 -24.60 20.03 -26.77
N SER A 47 -25.17 19.86 -27.96
CA SER A 47 -24.85 18.71 -28.82
C SER A 47 -23.40 18.69 -29.31
N ILE A 48 -22.83 19.85 -29.66
CA ILE A 48 -21.43 19.96 -30.10
C ILE A 48 -20.49 19.71 -28.92
N VAL A 49 -20.81 20.25 -27.74
CA VAL A 49 -20.03 20.04 -26.51
C VAL A 49 -19.99 18.56 -26.16
N LEU A 50 -21.11 17.84 -26.23
CA LEU A 50 -21.14 16.40 -25.94
C LEU A 50 -20.37 15.57 -26.97
N VAL A 51 -20.36 15.96 -28.24
CA VAL A 51 -19.52 15.31 -29.26
C VAL A 51 -18.04 15.54 -29.00
N ILE A 52 -17.64 16.76 -28.63
CA ILE A 52 -16.24 17.09 -28.31
C ILE A 52 -15.82 16.37 -27.03
N ILE A 53 -16.65 16.38 -25.98
CA ILE A 53 -16.38 15.64 -24.73
C ILE A 53 -16.30 14.15 -25.02
N GLY A 54 -17.21 13.57 -25.81
CA GLY A 54 -17.16 12.18 -26.21
C GLY A 54 -15.88 11.82 -26.98
N ALA A 55 -15.43 12.70 -27.88
CA ALA A 55 -14.18 12.49 -28.60
C ALA A 55 -12.93 12.61 -27.69
N ILE A 56 -12.92 13.58 -26.77
CA ILE A 56 -11.84 13.77 -25.79
C ILE A 56 -11.79 12.59 -24.82
N LEU A 57 -12.93 12.14 -24.28
CA LEU A 57 -13.01 10.96 -23.42
C LEU A 57 -12.56 9.69 -24.16
N SER A 58 -12.91 9.55 -25.45
CA SER A 58 -12.45 8.41 -26.27
C SER A 58 -10.93 8.39 -26.46
N ILE A 59 -10.28 9.55 -26.57
CA ILE A 59 -8.81 9.64 -26.66
C ILE A 59 -8.18 9.44 -25.28
N ALA A 60 -8.76 10.02 -24.23
CA ALA A 60 -8.24 9.97 -22.87
C ALA A 60 -8.21 8.54 -22.31
N VAL A 61 -9.27 7.74 -22.52
CA VAL A 61 -9.31 6.33 -22.07
C VAL A 61 -8.19 5.49 -22.67
N ASN A 62 -7.80 5.76 -23.93
CA ASN A 62 -6.74 5.00 -24.60
C ASN A 62 -5.31 5.43 -24.18
N LEU A 63 -5.13 6.67 -23.72
CA LEU A 63 -3.81 7.19 -23.29
C LEU A 63 -3.58 7.09 -21.78
N TRP A 64 -4.64 6.89 -20.99
CA TRP A 64 -4.60 6.83 -19.53
C TRP A 64 -3.69 5.71 -18.98
N PRO A 65 -3.73 4.47 -19.50
CA PRO A 65 -2.87 3.40 -19.00
C PRO A 65 -1.38 3.75 -19.14
N GLY A 66 -0.99 4.33 -20.29
CA GLY A 66 0.39 4.73 -20.55
C GLY A 66 0.90 5.87 -19.65
N LEU A 67 0.03 6.81 -19.27
CA LEU A 67 0.39 7.88 -18.33
C LEU A 67 0.58 7.38 -16.90
N VAL A 68 -0.28 6.46 -16.44
CA VAL A 68 -0.17 5.82 -15.13
C VAL A 68 1.09 4.94 -15.07
N GLN A 69 1.36 4.17 -16.13
CA GLN A 69 2.56 3.34 -16.24
C GLN A 69 3.84 4.19 -16.22
N SER A 70 3.85 5.32 -16.94
CA SER A 70 4.97 6.28 -16.93
C SER A 70 5.18 6.91 -15.55
N ALA A 71 4.10 7.15 -14.78
CA ALA A 71 4.20 7.67 -13.42
C ALA A 71 4.73 6.60 -12.45
N LYS A 72 4.26 5.35 -12.55
CA LYS A 72 4.76 4.24 -11.76
C LYS A 72 6.24 3.95 -12.03
N GLN A 73 6.68 4.00 -13.29
CA GLN A 73 8.08 3.78 -13.63
C GLN A 73 9.00 4.88 -13.09
N ARG A 74 8.57 6.15 -13.12
CA ARG A 74 9.30 7.24 -12.44
C ARG A 74 9.38 7.05 -10.93
N ASN A 75 8.31 6.54 -10.31
CA ASN A 75 8.33 6.21 -8.87
C ASN A 75 9.27 5.04 -8.59
N ASN A 76 9.29 4.02 -9.46
CA ASN A 76 10.23 2.90 -9.35
C ASN A 76 11.68 3.38 -9.39
N GLU A 77 12.04 4.22 -10.35
CA GLU A 77 13.37 4.82 -10.44
C GLU A 77 13.76 5.57 -9.16
N ALA A 78 12.83 6.33 -8.57
CA ALA A 78 13.07 7.06 -7.33
C ALA A 78 13.26 6.13 -6.11
N ILE A 79 12.52 5.03 -6.02
CA ILE A 79 12.68 4.01 -4.98
C ILE A 79 14.03 3.30 -5.12
N MET A 80 14.35 2.82 -6.32
CA MET A 80 15.63 2.19 -6.63
C MET A 80 16.82 3.14 -6.40
N GLN A 81 16.62 4.46 -6.59
CA GLN A 81 17.63 5.46 -6.25
C GLN A 81 17.87 5.60 -4.75
N ARG A 82 16.81 5.53 -3.94
CA ARG A 82 16.93 5.54 -2.47
C ARG A 82 17.65 4.30 -1.95
N MET A 83 17.38 3.14 -2.52
CA MET A 83 18.04 1.87 -2.16
C MET A 83 19.53 1.90 -2.49
N GLU A 84 19.93 2.41 -3.65
CA GLU A 84 21.36 2.61 -3.99
C GLU A 84 22.05 3.55 -2.99
N LEU A 85 21.40 4.65 -2.62
CA LEU A 85 21.94 5.59 -1.63
C LEU A 85 22.06 4.96 -0.24
N ALA A 86 21.13 4.08 0.15
CA ALA A 86 21.21 3.36 1.42
C ALA A 86 22.39 2.38 1.41
N LEU A 87 22.62 1.66 0.32
CA LEU A 87 23.79 0.79 0.14
C LEU A 87 25.11 1.57 0.18
N GLU A 88 25.19 2.72 -0.51
CA GLU A 88 26.35 3.61 -0.44
C GLU A 88 26.56 4.15 1.00
N GLY A 89 25.47 4.53 1.68
CA GLY A 89 25.52 5.01 3.06
C GLY A 89 26.00 3.93 4.04
N TYR A 90 25.53 2.69 3.87
CA TYR A 90 25.99 1.54 4.64
C TYR A 90 27.48 1.29 4.41
N MET A 91 27.95 1.34 3.16
CA MET A 91 29.36 1.17 2.82
C MET A 91 30.26 2.19 3.51
N VAL A 92 29.85 3.46 3.55
CA VAL A 92 30.60 4.52 4.24
C VAL A 92 30.58 4.33 5.76
N ALA A 93 29.47 3.85 6.33
CA ALA A 93 29.31 3.69 7.77
C ALA A 93 29.99 2.44 8.33
N ALA A 94 29.95 1.33 7.59
CA ALA A 94 30.42 0.03 8.02
C ALA A 94 31.77 -0.39 7.41
N SER A 95 32.32 0.42 6.49
CA SER A 95 33.49 0.07 5.67
C SER A 95 33.36 -1.27 4.95
N GLN A 96 32.12 -1.67 4.62
CA GLN A 96 31.77 -2.89 3.89
C GLN A 96 30.35 -2.74 3.31
N PHE A 97 30.00 -3.52 2.30
CA PHE A 97 28.60 -3.71 1.92
C PHE A 97 27.91 -4.80 2.78
N PRO A 98 26.58 -4.78 2.92
CA PRO A 98 25.86 -5.82 3.64
C PRO A 98 25.84 -7.13 2.83
N CYS A 99 25.75 -8.26 3.51
CA CYS A 99 25.45 -9.52 2.85
C CYS A 99 24.02 -9.49 2.30
N PRO A 100 23.77 -10.00 1.09
CA PRO A 100 22.41 -10.16 0.58
C PRO A 100 21.56 -11.05 1.47
N ASP A 101 20.28 -10.69 1.62
CA ASP A 101 19.31 -11.44 2.41
C ASP A 101 18.84 -12.66 1.60
N THR A 102 19.11 -13.86 2.11
CA THR A 102 18.75 -15.13 1.46
C THR A 102 17.55 -15.80 2.10
N ASN A 103 17.14 -15.37 3.30
CA ASN A 103 16.08 -15.97 4.09
C ASN A 103 14.74 -15.19 3.98
N GLY A 104 14.79 -13.94 3.47
CA GLY A 104 13.67 -13.04 3.22
C GLY A 104 13.18 -12.24 4.43
N ASP A 105 13.93 -12.17 5.53
CA ASP A 105 13.57 -11.44 6.75
C ASP A 105 13.98 -9.96 6.72
N GLY A 106 14.81 -9.56 5.76
CA GLY A 106 15.31 -8.20 5.57
C GLY A 106 16.58 -7.86 6.34
N ASP A 107 17.16 -8.78 7.11
CA ASP A 107 18.38 -8.59 7.87
C ASP A 107 19.58 -9.28 7.20
N ALA A 108 20.74 -8.64 7.25
CA ALA A 108 22.01 -9.13 6.71
C ALA A 108 22.91 -9.73 7.81
N THR A 109 22.56 -9.58 9.09
CA THR A 109 23.47 -9.93 10.20
C THR A 109 23.65 -11.44 10.40
N ASP A 110 22.62 -12.22 10.09
CA ASP A 110 22.62 -13.69 10.17
C ASP A 110 23.16 -14.34 8.89
N GLU A 111 23.30 -13.56 7.82
CA GLU A 111 23.88 -13.96 6.54
C GLU A 111 25.42 -13.88 6.53
N VAL A 112 26.04 -13.46 7.64
CA VAL A 112 27.49 -13.40 7.81
C VAL A 112 28.04 -14.75 8.33
N ILE A 113 29.04 -15.32 7.65
CA ILE A 113 29.70 -16.57 8.08
C ILE A 113 30.70 -16.28 9.22
N PRO A 114 30.54 -16.86 10.43
CA PRO A 114 31.31 -16.44 11.62
C PRO A 114 32.79 -16.83 11.73
N ASP A 115 33.46 -17.37 10.70
CA ASP A 115 34.77 -18.04 10.86
C ASP A 115 35.92 -17.40 10.04
N GLY A 116 36.61 -16.43 10.65
CA GLY A 116 38.08 -16.34 10.63
C GLY A 116 38.81 -15.96 9.32
N GLY A 117 38.76 -14.70 8.92
CA GLY A 117 39.93 -13.98 8.37
C GLY A 117 40.51 -14.38 7.01
N VAL A 118 39.80 -15.12 6.15
CA VAL A 118 40.17 -15.28 4.72
C VAL A 118 38.92 -15.48 3.86
N ALA A 119 38.58 -14.47 3.03
CA ALA A 119 37.62 -14.47 1.92
C ALA A 119 36.42 -15.45 1.99
N GLY A 120 35.23 -14.93 2.31
CA GLY A 120 34.00 -15.73 2.42
C GLY A 120 33.01 -15.23 3.48
N ASN A 121 32.73 -13.93 3.55
CA ASN A 121 31.92 -13.38 4.66
C ASN A 121 30.42 -13.59 4.51
N CYS A 122 29.90 -13.88 3.32
CA CYS A 122 28.47 -14.08 3.12
C CYS A 122 28.11 -15.54 2.81
N THR A 123 26.96 -15.98 3.30
CA THR A 123 26.30 -17.25 2.90
C THR A 123 26.06 -17.31 1.39
N SER A 124 25.74 -16.17 0.78
CA SER A 124 25.59 -15.94 -0.65
C SER A 124 25.94 -14.49 -1.01
N TYR A 125 26.45 -14.27 -2.22
CA TYR A 125 26.69 -12.92 -2.76
C TYR A 125 25.57 -12.42 -3.68
N VAL A 126 24.46 -13.16 -3.72
CA VAL A 126 23.20 -12.73 -4.32
C VAL A 126 22.02 -13.12 -3.42
N GLY A 127 21.01 -12.27 -3.37
CA GLY A 127 19.78 -12.48 -2.61
C GLY A 127 18.78 -11.35 -2.85
N THR A 128 17.92 -11.15 -1.87
CA THR A 128 17.07 -9.95 -1.77
C THR A 128 17.81 -8.83 -1.05
N LEU A 129 17.31 -7.60 -1.22
CA LEU A 129 17.89 -6.43 -0.56
C LEU A 129 17.65 -6.50 0.96
N PRO A 130 18.70 -6.45 1.81
CA PRO A 130 18.56 -6.50 3.27
C PRO A 130 18.05 -5.15 3.82
N TYR A 131 16.78 -4.88 3.60
CA TYR A 131 16.18 -3.57 3.78
C TYR A 131 16.16 -3.09 5.24
N LEU A 132 16.08 -4.00 6.22
CA LEU A 132 16.14 -3.66 7.64
C LEU A 132 17.56 -3.20 8.02
N SER A 133 18.59 -3.92 7.58
CA SER A 133 20.00 -3.53 7.84
C SER A 133 20.36 -2.21 7.15
N LEU A 134 19.70 -1.89 6.03
CA LEU A 134 19.84 -0.63 5.32
C LEU A 134 19.00 0.52 5.90
N GLY A 135 18.19 0.26 6.94
CA GLY A 135 17.33 1.28 7.55
C GLY A 135 16.19 1.76 6.65
N LEU A 136 15.74 0.91 5.72
CA LEU A 136 14.61 1.16 4.82
C LEU A 136 13.32 0.56 5.40
N SER A 137 12.17 1.13 5.04
CA SER A 137 10.86 0.64 5.49
C SER A 137 10.35 -0.59 4.73
N SER A 138 10.96 -0.91 3.59
CA SER A 138 10.62 -2.07 2.75
C SER A 138 11.74 -2.35 1.76
N GLY A 139 11.93 -3.64 1.44
CA GLY A 139 12.80 -4.12 0.36
C GLY A 139 12.07 -4.31 -0.98
N ASN A 140 10.81 -3.89 -1.07
CA ASN A 140 9.98 -4.10 -2.25
C ASN A 140 9.98 -2.90 -3.19
N ASP A 141 9.79 -3.15 -4.48
CA ASP A 141 9.60 -2.14 -5.51
C ASP A 141 8.16 -1.59 -5.52
N VAL A 142 7.86 -0.71 -6.50
CA VAL A 142 6.53 -0.05 -6.59
C VAL A 142 5.38 -1.02 -6.93
N TRP A 143 5.70 -2.26 -7.33
CA TRP A 143 4.74 -3.31 -7.65
C TRP A 143 4.60 -4.34 -6.53
N GLY A 144 5.35 -4.17 -5.43
CA GLY A 144 5.32 -5.05 -4.27
C GLY A 144 6.27 -6.24 -4.37
N ASN A 145 7.12 -6.27 -5.40
CA ASN A 145 8.07 -7.34 -5.61
C ASN A 145 9.37 -7.08 -4.83
N PRO A 146 9.97 -8.10 -4.17
CA PRO A 146 11.27 -7.94 -3.53
C PRO A 146 12.36 -7.51 -4.53
N VAL A 147 13.16 -6.52 -4.17
CA VAL A 147 14.29 -6.07 -4.98
C VAL A 147 15.44 -7.06 -4.84
N ARG A 148 15.96 -7.54 -5.97
CA ARG A 148 17.14 -8.42 -6.01
C ARG A 148 18.40 -7.60 -5.77
N TYR A 149 19.35 -8.15 -5.03
CA TYR A 149 20.62 -7.51 -4.68
C TYR A 149 21.78 -8.48 -4.85
N ALA A 150 22.86 -8.01 -5.45
CA ALA A 150 24.13 -8.73 -5.52
C ALA A 150 25.31 -7.79 -5.26
N VAL A 151 26.35 -8.32 -4.66
CA VAL A 151 27.56 -7.59 -4.27
C VAL A 151 28.81 -8.30 -4.75
N PHE A 152 29.84 -7.53 -5.09
CA PHE A 152 31.06 -8.07 -5.66
C PHE A 152 31.93 -8.77 -4.62
N ALA A 153 32.23 -10.04 -4.91
CA ALA A 153 33.34 -10.77 -4.31
C ALA A 153 34.01 -11.63 -5.39
N SER A 154 35.34 -11.69 -5.35
CA SER A 154 36.16 -12.53 -6.23
C SER A 154 37.10 -13.39 -5.39
N ALA A 155 37.06 -14.69 -5.64
CA ALA A 155 37.94 -15.68 -5.04
C ALA A 155 39.16 -16.02 -5.91
N ASP A 156 39.50 -15.18 -6.91
CA ASP A 156 40.69 -15.42 -7.74
C ASP A 156 41.96 -15.33 -6.85
N PRO A 157 42.81 -16.38 -6.83
CA PRO A 157 44.04 -16.37 -6.02
C PRO A 157 45.02 -15.24 -6.37
N ASN A 158 44.93 -14.67 -7.57
CA ASN A 158 45.75 -13.55 -8.04
C ASN A 158 45.06 -12.19 -7.83
N PHE A 159 43.77 -12.21 -7.48
CA PHE A 159 42.90 -11.04 -7.34
C PHE A 159 41.81 -11.33 -6.30
N ASN A 160 42.16 -11.17 -5.02
CA ASN A 160 41.22 -11.35 -3.92
C ASN A 160 40.64 -9.98 -3.50
N VAL A 161 39.36 -9.78 -3.79
CA VAL A 161 38.58 -8.59 -3.38
C VAL A 161 37.22 -9.10 -2.95
N ASP A 162 36.82 -8.75 -1.73
CA ASP A 162 35.49 -9.03 -1.20
C ASP A 162 34.94 -7.74 -0.59
N LEU A 163 33.92 -7.17 -1.22
CA LEU A 163 33.37 -5.89 -0.77
C LEU A 163 32.47 -6.02 0.47
N THR A 164 32.22 -7.23 0.97
CA THR A 164 31.50 -7.45 2.24
C THR A 164 32.46 -7.71 3.40
N ASP A 165 33.77 -7.72 3.16
CA ASP A 165 34.78 -7.87 4.20
C ASP A 165 35.02 -6.58 4.99
N ARG A 166 35.24 -6.72 6.30
CA ARG A 166 35.64 -5.59 7.15
C ARG A 166 37.11 -5.29 6.90
N GLY A 167 37.37 -4.21 6.17
CA GLY A 167 38.73 -3.74 5.89
C GLY A 167 38.74 -2.38 5.20
N ASP A 168 39.83 -2.07 4.51
CA ASP A 168 39.92 -0.86 3.70
C ASP A 168 39.12 -1.03 2.38
N ILE A 169 37.81 -0.85 2.46
CA ILE A 169 36.91 -0.92 1.30
C ILE A 169 37.34 0.06 0.20
N CYS A 170 38.00 1.16 0.56
CA CYS A 170 38.50 2.13 -0.41
C CYS A 170 39.72 1.61 -1.18
N ALA A 171 40.63 0.88 -0.54
CA ALA A 171 41.70 0.15 -1.20
C ALA A 171 41.14 -0.96 -2.09
N ASP A 172 40.10 -1.65 -1.65
CA ASP A 172 39.45 -2.74 -2.40
C ASP A 172 38.75 -2.22 -3.66
N LEU A 173 37.97 -1.15 -3.54
CA LEU A 173 37.36 -0.46 -4.68
C LEU A 173 38.40 0.07 -5.67
N LYS A 174 39.52 0.66 -5.18
CA LYS A 174 40.61 1.14 -6.03
C LYS A 174 41.33 -0.02 -6.72
N ARG A 175 41.57 -1.12 -6.01
CA ARG A 175 42.21 -2.35 -6.52
C ARG A 175 41.36 -2.96 -7.63
N ALA A 176 40.09 -3.24 -7.36
CA ALA A 176 39.13 -3.74 -8.34
C ALA A 176 39.00 -2.83 -9.57
N GLY A 177 38.79 -1.53 -9.35
CA GLY A 177 38.68 -0.56 -10.46
C GLY A 177 39.94 -0.42 -11.32
N SER A 178 41.12 -0.76 -10.77
CA SER A 178 42.38 -0.71 -11.52
C SER A 178 42.68 -2.00 -12.29
N GLN A 179 42.25 -3.16 -11.78
CA GLN A 179 42.57 -4.49 -12.31
C GLN A 179 41.48 -5.06 -13.22
N LEU A 180 40.21 -4.71 -13.00
CA LEU A 180 39.06 -5.16 -13.79
C LEU A 180 38.60 -4.12 -14.83
N LYS A 181 39.55 -3.48 -15.49
CA LYS A 181 39.31 -2.48 -16.56
C LYS A 181 39.77 -3.01 -17.92
N ASP A 182 39.41 -2.28 -18.98
CA ASP A 182 39.91 -2.52 -20.35
C ASP A 182 39.62 -3.93 -20.91
N GLY A 183 38.43 -4.48 -20.60
CA GLY A 183 37.98 -5.78 -21.11
C GLY A 183 38.47 -6.99 -20.29
N ILE A 184 39.20 -6.76 -19.20
CA ILE A 184 39.53 -7.76 -18.20
C ILE A 184 38.37 -7.80 -17.19
N HIS A 185 37.71 -8.95 -17.08
CA HIS A 185 36.65 -9.19 -16.10
C HIS A 185 36.86 -10.57 -15.46
N ASP A 186 36.38 -10.73 -14.24
CA ASP A 186 36.26 -12.04 -13.57
C ASP A 186 34.86 -12.60 -13.87
N PRO A 187 34.72 -13.65 -14.70
CA PRO A 187 33.44 -14.25 -15.05
C PRO A 187 32.83 -15.07 -13.90
N ALA A 188 33.61 -15.38 -12.85
CA ALA A 188 33.13 -16.08 -11.66
C ALA A 188 32.60 -15.12 -10.58
N ALA A 189 32.75 -13.80 -10.78
CA ALA A 189 32.26 -12.76 -9.88
C ALA A 189 31.10 -11.97 -10.49
N LEU A 190 30.50 -11.07 -9.71
CA LEU A 190 29.39 -10.21 -10.16
C LEU A 190 29.75 -9.39 -11.39
N TYR A 191 28.96 -9.50 -12.47
CA TYR A 191 29.05 -8.62 -13.64
C TYR A 191 27.69 -8.34 -14.30
N THR A 192 27.63 -7.27 -15.09
CA THR A 192 26.51 -7.01 -16.00
C THR A 192 26.89 -7.15 -17.45
N THR A 193 25.93 -7.55 -18.29
CA THR A 193 26.10 -7.68 -19.73
C THR A 193 24.92 -7.10 -20.51
N GLN A 194 25.17 -6.71 -21.76
CA GLN A 194 24.12 -6.29 -22.71
C GLN A 194 23.47 -7.49 -23.42
N SER A 195 23.99 -8.70 -23.24
CA SER A 195 23.47 -9.91 -23.87
C SER A 195 22.21 -10.42 -23.16
N ASP A 196 21.26 -10.97 -23.93
CA ASP A 196 20.03 -11.61 -23.42
C ASP A 196 20.28 -13.05 -22.94
N LEU A 197 21.39 -13.65 -23.35
CA LEU A 197 21.80 -15.02 -23.03
C LEU A 197 23.27 -15.04 -22.61
N THR A 198 23.73 -16.13 -21.97
CA THR A 198 25.16 -16.45 -21.79
C THR A 198 25.82 -16.79 -23.13
N ASP A 199 25.79 -15.85 -24.09
CA ASP A 199 26.31 -16.04 -25.44
C ASP A 199 27.78 -15.58 -25.53
N THR A 200 28.65 -16.55 -25.78
CA THR A 200 30.10 -16.45 -25.96
C THR A 200 30.58 -15.58 -27.15
N LEU A 201 29.69 -14.85 -27.82
CA LEU A 201 29.96 -14.19 -29.10
C LEU A 201 30.18 -12.65 -29.02
N LEU A 202 30.06 -12.04 -27.83
CA LEU A 202 30.40 -10.63 -27.60
C LEU A 202 31.42 -10.47 -26.45
N PRO A 203 32.73 -10.68 -26.68
CA PRO A 203 33.72 -10.77 -25.60
C PRO A 203 34.00 -9.48 -24.80
N ASN A 204 33.29 -8.37 -25.07
CA ASN A 204 33.67 -7.03 -24.61
C ASN A 204 32.51 -6.21 -24.00
N SER A 205 31.35 -6.81 -23.68
CA SER A 205 30.23 -6.08 -23.03
C SER A 205 30.07 -6.36 -21.54
N ASP A 206 30.87 -7.28 -20.99
CA ASP A 206 30.77 -7.69 -19.59
C ASP A 206 31.57 -6.73 -18.73
N THR A 207 30.96 -6.26 -17.64
CA THR A 207 31.58 -5.29 -16.73
C THR A 207 31.33 -5.75 -15.30
N ASN A 208 32.40 -6.08 -14.57
CA ASN A 208 32.28 -6.27 -13.14
C ASN A 208 31.89 -4.94 -12.47
N LEU A 209 30.98 -5.03 -11.52
CA LEU A 209 30.40 -3.90 -10.81
C LEU A 209 30.53 -4.14 -9.32
N ALA A 210 30.54 -3.08 -8.52
CA ALA A 210 30.64 -3.21 -7.07
C ALA A 210 29.38 -3.83 -6.47
N PHE A 211 28.22 -3.42 -6.96
CA PHE A 211 26.95 -4.05 -6.65
C PHE A 211 25.91 -3.79 -7.74
N VAL A 212 24.86 -4.60 -7.73
CA VAL A 212 23.68 -4.52 -8.60
C VAL A 212 22.41 -4.64 -7.77
N ILE A 213 21.40 -3.83 -8.08
CA ILE A 213 20.02 -4.00 -7.61
C ILE A 213 19.06 -4.08 -8.80
N VAL A 214 18.06 -4.95 -8.70
CA VAL A 214 17.07 -5.19 -9.76
C VAL A 214 15.65 -5.14 -9.23
N SER A 215 14.79 -4.38 -9.90
CA SER A 215 13.34 -4.47 -9.78
C SER A 215 12.82 -5.19 -11.02
N GLY A 216 12.07 -6.28 -10.82
CA GLY A 216 11.54 -7.09 -11.92
C GLY A 216 10.15 -6.65 -12.40
N GLY A 217 9.84 -5.36 -12.33
CA GLY A 217 8.69 -4.83 -13.08
C GLY A 217 7.33 -5.40 -12.69
N VAL A 218 6.43 -5.50 -13.68
CA VAL A 218 4.99 -5.82 -13.46
C VAL A 218 4.64 -7.24 -13.86
N HIS A 219 5.37 -7.81 -14.82
CA HIS A 219 5.01 -9.09 -15.43
C HIS A 219 6.27 -9.94 -15.58
N ASP A 220 6.10 -11.25 -15.41
CA ASP A 220 6.95 -12.25 -16.02
C ASP A 220 6.79 -12.18 -17.55
N LYS A 221 7.74 -11.55 -18.26
CA LYS A 221 7.67 -11.34 -19.71
C LYS A 221 8.28 -12.49 -20.51
N ASP A 222 9.18 -13.27 -19.92
CA ASP A 222 9.83 -14.40 -20.58
C ASP A 222 9.16 -15.76 -20.29
N GLY A 223 8.17 -15.78 -19.39
CA GLY A 223 7.37 -16.96 -19.05
C GLY A 223 8.12 -17.96 -18.17
N SER A 224 9.14 -17.49 -17.44
CA SER A 224 9.97 -18.26 -16.51
C SER A 224 9.23 -18.69 -15.23
N GLY A 225 8.13 -18.02 -14.90
CA GLY A 225 7.47 -18.12 -13.61
C GLY A 225 8.07 -17.20 -12.54
N SER A 226 9.03 -16.34 -12.92
CA SER A 226 9.63 -15.29 -12.10
C SER A 226 9.27 -13.94 -12.69
N PHE A 227 9.07 -12.92 -11.84
CA PHE A 227 8.89 -11.54 -12.32
C PHE A 227 10.20 -10.94 -12.83
N PHE A 228 11.36 -11.54 -12.52
CA PHE A 228 12.62 -11.11 -13.11
C PHE A 228 12.86 -11.77 -14.46
N ASP A 229 13.13 -10.95 -15.47
CA ASP A 229 13.26 -11.40 -16.86
C ASP A 229 14.71 -11.72 -17.27
N ASN A 230 14.90 -12.79 -18.03
CA ASN A 230 16.15 -13.27 -18.60
C ASN A 230 17.24 -13.52 -17.52
N LEU A 231 18.43 -12.91 -17.67
CA LEU A 231 19.57 -13.06 -16.74
C LEU A 231 19.24 -12.60 -15.31
N ASN A 232 18.29 -11.68 -15.16
CA ASN A 232 17.88 -11.18 -13.86
C ASN A 232 17.02 -12.18 -13.07
N GLY A 233 16.53 -13.26 -13.69
CA GLY A 233 15.73 -14.31 -13.05
C GLY A 233 16.40 -15.68 -13.01
N ASP A 234 16.84 -16.21 -14.16
CA ASP A 234 16.81 -17.67 -14.37
C ASP A 234 18.15 -18.39 -14.65
N VAL A 235 19.24 -17.67 -14.93
CA VAL A 235 20.35 -18.31 -15.69
C VAL A 235 21.71 -18.31 -14.99
N ASP A 236 21.97 -17.43 -14.04
CA ASP A 236 23.17 -17.45 -13.20
C ASP A 236 22.99 -16.48 -12.00
N PRO A 237 23.33 -16.84 -10.76
CA PRO A 237 23.18 -15.95 -9.61
C PRO A 237 23.97 -14.64 -9.68
N LEU A 238 25.08 -14.57 -10.44
CA LEU A 238 25.98 -13.42 -10.43
C LEU A 238 25.99 -12.61 -11.73
N HIS A 239 25.16 -12.98 -12.72
CA HIS A 239 25.13 -12.33 -14.04
C HIS A 239 23.84 -11.54 -14.21
N PHE A 240 23.97 -10.25 -14.50
CA PHE A 240 22.83 -9.35 -14.57
C PHE A 240 22.76 -8.62 -15.91
N ALA A 241 21.57 -8.16 -16.28
CA ALA A 241 21.43 -7.25 -17.40
C ALA A 241 22.07 -5.89 -17.11
N ALA A 242 22.59 -5.21 -18.13
CA ALA A 242 23.16 -3.88 -17.96
C ALA A 242 22.07 -2.82 -17.63
N PRO A 243 22.38 -1.79 -16.81
CA PRO A 243 21.42 -0.75 -16.36
C PRO A 243 20.66 0.01 -17.45
N ASN A 244 21.16 -0.04 -18.69
CA ASN A 244 20.66 0.69 -19.85
C ASN A 244 20.09 -0.25 -20.93
N LYS A 245 19.74 -1.47 -20.55
CA LYS A 245 19.03 -2.42 -21.42
C LYS A 245 17.64 -1.87 -21.77
N ILE A 246 17.29 -1.94 -23.05
CA ILE A 246 16.02 -1.41 -23.55
C ILE A 246 14.91 -2.41 -23.20
N HIS A 247 13.78 -1.92 -22.67
CA HIS A 247 12.62 -2.75 -22.40
C HIS A 247 12.05 -3.31 -23.71
N THR A 248 11.73 -4.60 -23.72
CA THR A 248 11.19 -5.32 -24.87
C THR A 248 9.92 -6.06 -24.48
N ASP A 249 9.31 -6.77 -25.43
CA ASP A 249 8.17 -7.63 -25.14
C ASP A 249 8.52 -8.82 -24.21
N SER A 250 9.82 -9.05 -23.98
CA SER A 250 10.38 -10.15 -23.16
C SER A 250 11.30 -9.64 -22.03
N TYR A 251 11.30 -8.33 -21.73
CA TYR A 251 12.16 -7.73 -20.71
C TYR A 251 11.57 -6.40 -20.23
N ASP A 252 11.14 -6.31 -18.97
CA ASP A 252 10.69 -5.06 -18.36
C ASP A 252 11.37 -4.66 -17.03
N ASP A 253 12.40 -5.42 -16.64
CA ASP A 253 13.20 -5.13 -15.45
C ASP A 253 13.94 -3.80 -15.49
N THR A 254 14.06 -3.19 -14.30
CA THR A 254 14.89 -2.01 -14.07
C THR A 254 16.13 -2.40 -13.26
N VAL A 255 17.31 -2.28 -13.87
CA VAL A 255 18.60 -2.56 -13.21
C VAL A 255 19.30 -1.26 -12.84
N ARG A 256 19.79 -1.16 -11.60
CA ARG A 256 20.78 -0.15 -11.22
C ARG A 256 22.05 -0.85 -10.76
N ALA A 257 23.19 -0.36 -11.23
CA ALA A 257 24.48 -0.90 -10.87
C ALA A 257 25.51 0.20 -10.76
N VAL A 258 26.45 0.05 -9.83
CA VAL A 258 27.49 1.04 -9.57
C VAL A 258 28.87 0.43 -9.76
N SER A 259 29.73 1.12 -10.52
CA SER A 259 31.10 0.68 -10.78
C SER A 259 32.06 1.04 -9.64
N PHE A 260 33.14 0.26 -9.49
CA PHE A 260 34.20 0.51 -8.51
C PHE A 260 34.79 1.92 -8.64
N ALA A 261 35.02 2.38 -9.87
CA ALA A 261 35.56 3.71 -10.15
C ALA A 261 34.60 4.84 -9.72
N THR A 262 33.29 4.61 -9.87
CA THR A 262 32.27 5.58 -9.44
C THR A 262 32.22 5.70 -7.93
N LEU A 263 32.21 4.56 -7.23
CA LEU A 263 32.19 4.55 -5.76
C LEU A 263 33.48 5.10 -5.17
N SER A 264 34.64 4.63 -5.63
CA SER A 264 35.93 5.14 -5.15
C SER A 264 36.11 6.63 -5.43
N GLY A 265 35.63 7.13 -6.56
CA GLY A 265 35.68 8.56 -6.89
C GLY A 265 34.74 9.43 -6.06
N ARG A 266 33.61 8.89 -5.59
CA ARG A 266 32.64 9.59 -4.74
C ARG A 266 33.01 9.55 -3.25
N GLN A 267 33.41 8.38 -2.76
CA GLN A 267 33.48 8.08 -1.32
C GLN A 267 34.92 7.94 -0.78
N CYS A 268 35.94 7.74 -1.64
CA CYS A 268 37.30 7.40 -1.22
C CYS A 268 38.36 8.47 -1.52
N LEU A 269 37.98 9.75 -1.40
CA LEU A 269 38.78 10.92 -1.77
C LEU A 269 39.94 11.25 -0.82
N LEU A 270 40.03 10.58 0.33
CA LEU A 270 41.18 10.68 1.24
C LEU A 270 42.11 9.47 1.04
N ASN A 271 43.39 9.76 0.96
CA ASN A 271 44.42 8.87 0.46
C ASN A 271 44.91 7.99 1.62
N ALA A 272 44.44 6.74 1.68
CA ALA A 272 44.95 5.70 2.58
C ALA A 272 46.47 5.54 2.38
N GLY A 273 47.24 5.95 3.39
CA GLY A 273 48.69 6.01 3.33
C GLY A 273 49.30 6.47 4.64
N GLY A 274 49.12 5.68 5.71
CA GLY A 274 50.01 5.64 6.89
C GLY A 274 50.22 6.97 7.63
N ALA A 275 49.16 7.67 7.97
CA ALA A 275 49.23 8.74 8.98
C ALA A 275 48.82 8.12 10.32
N GLN A 276 49.69 8.13 11.33
CA GLN A 276 49.33 7.70 12.68
C GLN A 276 48.24 8.61 13.25
N GLU A 277 47.28 8.05 13.97
CA GLU A 277 46.27 8.80 14.72
C GLU A 277 46.85 9.30 16.05
N ASN A 278 47.85 10.18 15.98
CA ASN A 278 48.63 10.60 17.16
C ASN A 278 48.76 12.11 17.29
N THR A 279 47.79 12.85 16.75
CA THR A 279 47.71 14.30 16.92
C THR A 279 46.37 14.70 17.47
N LEU A 280 46.33 15.85 18.16
CA LEU A 280 45.12 16.35 18.81
C LEU A 280 43.92 16.50 17.85
N LEU A 281 44.19 16.80 16.57
CA LEU A 281 43.13 16.98 15.58
C LEU A 281 42.59 15.65 15.06
N LEU A 282 43.48 14.66 14.90
CA LEU A 282 43.14 13.33 14.39
C LEU A 282 42.39 12.54 15.48
N CYS A 283 42.88 12.59 16.72
CA CYS A 283 42.26 11.95 17.89
C CYS A 283 40.94 12.58 18.41
N SER A 284 40.29 13.42 17.62
CA SER A 284 39.00 14.02 18.00
C SER A 284 38.08 14.33 16.82
N ASP A 285 38.38 13.80 15.63
CA ASP A 285 37.60 14.08 14.42
C ASP A 285 36.58 12.97 14.09
N GLY A 286 36.52 11.92 14.89
CA GLY A 286 35.54 10.84 14.78
C GLY A 286 35.79 9.91 13.61
N GLN A 287 37.00 9.92 13.02
CA GLN A 287 37.39 9.05 11.93
C GLN A 287 38.61 8.23 12.32
N ASP A 288 38.65 6.98 11.87
CA ASP A 288 39.84 6.13 11.90
C ASP A 288 40.83 6.66 10.84
N ASN A 289 41.78 7.49 11.26
CA ASN A 289 42.67 8.18 10.33
C ASN A 289 43.85 7.32 9.87
N ASP A 290 44.14 6.23 10.56
CA ASP A 290 45.29 5.36 10.29
C ASP A 290 44.92 3.96 9.78
N GLY A 291 43.63 3.62 9.84
CA GLY A 291 42.98 2.47 9.22
C GLY A 291 43.07 1.19 10.05
N ASP A 292 43.31 1.28 11.37
CA ASP A 292 43.47 0.12 12.24
C ASP A 292 42.15 -0.36 12.90
N GLY A 293 41.04 0.34 12.63
CA GLY A 293 39.70 0.03 13.10
C GLY A 293 39.33 0.67 14.44
N LEU A 294 40.20 1.49 15.01
CA LEU A 294 39.95 2.28 16.22
C LEU A 294 39.79 3.76 15.83
N VAL A 295 39.03 4.53 16.63
CA VAL A 295 38.87 5.98 16.41
C VAL A 295 39.10 6.74 17.70
N ASP A 296 39.62 7.94 17.57
CA ASP A 296 39.84 8.93 18.61
C ASP A 296 40.40 8.31 19.92
N CYS A 297 39.77 8.57 21.07
CA CYS A 297 40.23 8.07 22.35
C CYS A 297 40.15 6.54 22.52
N TYR A 298 39.52 5.82 21.60
CA TYR A 298 39.51 4.35 21.58
C TYR A 298 40.73 3.79 20.85
N ASP A 299 41.45 4.62 20.10
CA ASP A 299 42.74 4.30 19.51
C ASP A 299 43.86 4.36 20.57
N GLN A 300 44.72 3.35 20.56
CA GLN A 300 45.88 3.26 21.44
C GLN A 300 46.92 4.34 21.14
N ASP A 301 47.05 4.78 19.89
CA ASP A 301 47.97 5.84 19.44
C ASP A 301 47.52 7.23 19.92
N CYS A 302 46.24 7.40 20.27
CA CYS A 302 45.68 8.61 20.89
C CYS A 302 45.88 8.70 22.41
N TYR A 303 46.41 7.65 23.05
CA TYR A 303 46.55 7.61 24.50
C TYR A 303 47.47 8.71 25.05
N GLY A 304 46.95 9.56 25.93
CA GLY A 304 47.71 10.63 26.57
C GLY A 304 47.77 11.94 25.78
N LEU A 305 47.01 12.05 24.68
CA LEU A 305 46.89 13.25 23.86
C LEU A 305 45.54 13.95 24.09
N GLY A 306 45.55 15.26 24.35
CA GLY A 306 44.35 16.11 24.33
C GLY A 306 43.20 15.68 25.24
N GLU A 307 42.02 15.44 24.65
CA GLU A 307 40.78 14.99 25.28
C GLU A 307 40.85 13.51 25.75
N CYS A 308 41.93 12.78 25.43
CA CYS A 308 42.16 11.37 25.78
C CYS A 308 43.29 11.16 26.82
N PRO A 309 43.40 11.94 27.92
CA PRO A 309 44.57 11.89 28.80
C PRO A 309 44.70 10.57 29.58
N ASN A 310 43.63 9.77 29.67
CA ASN A 310 43.59 8.50 30.38
C ASN A 310 43.04 7.34 29.52
N GLY A 311 42.92 7.52 28.19
CA GLY A 311 42.27 6.56 27.28
C GLY A 311 40.78 6.86 27.04
N PRO A 312 39.98 5.88 26.59
CA PRO A 312 38.61 6.10 26.15
C PRO A 312 37.70 6.63 27.26
N PRO A 313 36.60 7.35 26.92
CA PRO A 313 35.68 7.91 27.90
C PRO A 313 35.19 6.84 28.88
N SER A 314 35.34 7.09 30.19
CA SER A 314 34.94 6.13 31.22
C SER A 314 33.46 6.25 31.64
N GLU A 315 32.74 7.24 31.14
CA GLU A 315 31.32 7.41 31.48
C GLU A 315 30.47 6.31 30.83
N ASP A 316 29.49 5.80 31.60
CA ASP A 316 28.51 4.84 31.10
C ASP A 316 27.49 5.54 30.20
N ILE A 317 27.00 4.82 29.19
CA ILE A 317 25.94 5.34 28.31
C ILE A 317 24.64 5.49 29.10
N GLN A 318 23.89 6.55 28.80
CA GLN A 318 22.56 6.82 29.35
C GLN A 318 21.61 7.33 28.25
N ILE A 319 20.39 6.80 28.18
CA ILE A 319 19.35 7.33 27.30
C ILE A 319 18.68 8.54 27.97
N SER A 320 18.95 9.72 27.42
CA SER A 320 18.52 11.03 27.95
C SER A 320 17.14 11.50 27.46
N THR A 321 16.54 10.79 26.49
CA THR A 321 15.16 11.03 26.02
C THR A 321 14.19 11.14 27.20
N ARG A 322 13.32 12.15 27.20
CA ARG A 322 12.39 12.39 28.32
C ARG A 322 11.04 11.71 28.12
N ALA A 323 10.43 11.95 26.97
CA ALA A 323 9.10 11.46 26.60
C ALA A 323 8.99 11.38 25.07
N MET A 324 8.05 10.55 24.61
CA MET A 324 7.73 10.40 23.19
C MET A 324 6.64 11.38 22.75
N ASN A 325 6.58 11.67 21.45
CA ASN A 325 5.46 12.40 20.86
C ASN A 325 4.24 11.48 20.77
N HIS A 326 3.04 12.04 20.71
CA HIS A 326 1.83 11.25 20.46
C HIS A 326 1.76 10.86 18.97
N GLY A 327 1.26 9.66 18.70
CA GLY A 327 0.85 9.21 17.37
C GLY A 327 -0.62 9.48 17.11
N VAL A 328 -1.01 9.46 15.84
CA VAL A 328 -2.41 9.51 15.41
C VAL A 328 -2.68 8.28 14.58
N LEU A 329 -3.81 7.63 14.79
CA LEU A 329 -4.22 6.45 14.02
C LEU A 329 -4.05 6.69 12.50
N GLY A 330 -3.35 5.77 11.82
CA GLY A 330 -3.06 5.83 10.37
C GLY A 330 -2.12 6.96 9.93
N GLY A 331 -1.60 7.76 10.86
CA GLY A 331 -0.68 8.86 10.58
C GLY A 331 0.79 8.41 10.51
N GLU A 332 1.60 9.19 9.80
CA GLU A 332 3.05 9.09 9.86
C GLU A 332 3.56 9.44 11.26
N TYR A 333 4.49 8.65 11.77
CA TYR A 333 5.11 8.83 13.07
C TYR A 333 6.62 9.05 12.93
N ILE A 334 7.15 9.97 13.75
CA ILE A 334 8.57 10.31 13.79
C ILE A 334 8.98 10.71 15.21
N HIS A 335 10.01 10.05 15.74
CA HIS A 335 10.59 10.38 17.04
C HIS A 335 12.09 10.14 17.06
N GLN A 336 12.83 11.00 17.77
CA GLN A 336 14.30 10.94 17.88
C GLN A 336 14.69 10.55 19.31
N PHE A 337 15.37 9.42 19.48
CA PHE A 337 16.00 9.09 20.76
C PHE A 337 17.37 9.77 20.88
N ILE A 338 17.76 10.08 22.12
CA ILE A 338 19.02 10.78 22.43
C ILE A 338 19.71 10.07 23.57
N ALA A 339 20.98 9.71 23.40
CA ALA A 339 21.84 9.14 24.43
C ALA A 339 23.05 10.06 24.70
N THR A 340 23.69 9.86 25.85
CA THR A 340 24.88 10.58 26.33
C THR A 340 25.83 9.61 27.04
N GLY A 341 27.11 9.95 27.17
CA GLY A 341 28.14 9.08 27.77
C GLY A 341 28.83 8.20 26.72
N GLY A 342 29.81 7.39 27.10
CA GLY A 342 30.60 6.60 26.14
C GLY A 342 31.31 7.48 25.10
N SER A 343 31.42 6.99 23.86
CA SER A 343 32.06 7.65 22.72
C SER A 343 31.28 8.83 22.14
N GLY A 344 29.98 8.91 22.42
CA GLY A 344 29.08 9.87 21.77
C GLY A 344 28.46 9.36 20.46
N GLN A 345 28.85 8.17 19.98
CA GLN A 345 28.26 7.49 18.82
C GLN A 345 27.64 6.16 19.26
N TYR A 346 26.41 5.88 18.81
CA TYR A 346 25.62 4.75 19.32
C TYR A 346 24.95 3.95 18.21
N TYR A 347 24.86 2.65 18.41
CA TYR A 347 23.92 1.76 17.73
C TYR A 347 22.61 1.69 18.49
N TRP A 348 21.51 1.67 17.77
CA TRP A 348 20.16 1.65 18.34
C TRP A 348 19.42 0.38 17.95
N ALA A 349 18.86 -0.30 18.93
CA ALA A 349 17.99 -1.45 18.74
C ALA A 349 16.59 -1.15 19.28
N LEU A 350 15.57 -1.54 18.51
CA LEU A 350 14.19 -1.58 18.98
C LEU A 350 13.95 -2.94 19.61
N ASP A 351 13.96 -3.00 20.94
CA ASP A 351 13.82 -4.27 21.65
C ASP A 351 12.39 -4.81 21.56
N SER A 352 11.40 -3.94 21.73
CA SER A 352 9.98 -4.30 21.59
C SER A 352 9.07 -3.08 21.54
N ILE A 353 7.89 -3.26 20.93
CA ILE A 353 6.74 -2.39 21.11
C ILE A 353 5.60 -3.26 21.65
N THR A 354 5.04 -2.92 22.81
CA THR A 354 3.98 -3.70 23.47
C THR A 354 2.78 -2.82 23.86
N PRO A 355 1.58 -3.05 23.31
CA PRO A 355 1.25 -4.01 22.23
C PRO A 355 2.02 -3.73 20.93
N ALA A 356 2.08 -4.69 19.99
CA ALA A 356 2.86 -4.48 18.76
C ALA A 356 2.27 -3.38 17.87
N ILE A 357 3.15 -2.58 17.25
CA ILE A 357 2.81 -1.66 16.16
C ILE A 357 3.67 -2.07 14.94
N PRO A 358 3.15 -2.90 14.02
CA PRO A 358 3.94 -3.47 12.91
C PRO A 358 4.55 -2.43 11.96
N GLY A 359 3.95 -1.23 11.89
CA GLY A 359 4.36 -0.18 10.97
C GLY A 359 5.50 0.72 11.46
N LEU A 360 6.07 0.49 12.65
CA LEU A 360 7.16 1.32 13.20
C LEU A 360 8.51 0.60 13.17
N SER A 361 9.54 1.31 12.72
CA SER A 361 10.93 0.85 12.70
C SER A 361 11.88 1.89 13.29
N LEU A 362 12.91 1.42 13.98
CA LEU A 362 13.96 2.27 14.54
C LEU A 362 15.18 2.22 13.64
N ASN A 363 15.68 3.38 13.22
CA ASN A 363 16.93 3.44 12.48
C ASN A 363 18.11 3.12 13.42
N TYR A 364 18.91 2.15 12.99
CA TYR A 364 20.03 1.58 13.76
C TYR A 364 21.14 2.59 14.08
N TRP A 365 21.33 3.61 13.25
CA TRP A 365 22.48 4.52 13.31
C TRP A 365 22.16 5.84 13.99
N ASP A 366 20.98 6.40 13.75
CA ASP A 366 20.59 7.69 14.30
C ASP A 366 19.60 7.60 15.45
N GLY A 367 19.01 6.43 15.73
CA GLY A 367 18.04 6.26 16.82
C GLY A 367 16.71 6.94 16.56
N LYS A 368 16.33 7.08 15.28
CA LYS A 368 15.06 7.68 14.87
C LYS A 368 14.00 6.61 14.62
N LEU A 369 12.92 6.65 15.38
CA LEU A 369 11.75 5.79 15.20
C LEU A 369 10.81 6.42 14.18
N THR A 370 10.55 5.72 13.09
CA THR A 370 9.71 6.19 11.97
C THR A 370 8.69 5.14 11.54
N GLY A 371 7.64 5.56 10.86
CA GLY A 371 6.68 4.64 10.24
C GLY A 371 5.24 5.15 10.27
N VAL A 372 4.27 4.24 10.30
CA VAL A 372 2.84 4.57 10.43
C VAL A 372 2.22 3.89 11.64
N THR A 373 1.36 4.61 12.36
CA THR A 373 0.64 4.09 13.53
C THR A 373 -0.73 3.53 13.14
N GLU A 374 -0.75 2.41 12.39
CA GLU A 374 -1.96 1.68 12.00
C GLU A 374 -2.50 0.78 13.12
N VAL A 375 -2.79 1.40 14.26
CA VAL A 375 -3.33 0.74 15.44
C VAL A 375 -4.35 1.63 16.13
N CYS A 376 -5.22 1.04 16.93
CA CYS A 376 -6.18 1.78 17.73
C CYS A 376 -5.56 2.78 18.69
N ASP A 377 -6.41 3.67 19.22
CA ASP A 377 -6.00 4.50 20.34
C ASP A 377 -5.59 3.65 21.55
N GLY A 378 -4.56 4.11 22.24
CA GLY A 378 -4.01 3.39 23.38
C GLY A 378 -2.61 3.84 23.75
N ASP A 379 -2.13 3.27 24.84
CA ASP A 379 -0.77 3.47 25.32
C ASP A 379 0.07 2.24 24.97
N TYR A 380 1.20 2.47 24.29
CA TYR A 380 2.14 1.49 23.79
C TYR A 380 3.48 1.68 24.49
N GLN A 381 4.10 0.59 24.95
CA GLN A 381 5.43 0.63 25.55
C GLN A 381 6.49 0.32 24.50
N VAL A 382 7.33 1.30 24.19
CA VAL A 382 8.45 1.19 23.26
C VAL A 382 9.72 1.03 24.08
N SER A 383 10.40 -0.10 23.93
CA SER A 383 11.68 -0.37 24.59
C SER A 383 12.81 -0.30 23.57
N VAL A 384 13.84 0.49 23.88
CA VAL A 384 15.01 0.67 23.02
C VAL A 384 16.29 0.49 23.81
N THR A 385 17.31 0.01 23.11
CA THR A 385 18.67 -0.12 23.62
C THR A 385 19.63 0.71 22.76
N ALA A 386 20.49 1.48 23.43
CA ALA A 386 21.62 2.16 22.82
C ALA A 386 22.92 1.44 23.23
N THR A 387 23.76 1.10 22.26
CA THR A 387 25.07 0.43 22.45
C THR A 387 26.16 1.34 21.92
N ASP A 388 27.28 1.48 22.64
CA ASP A 388 28.42 2.26 22.15
C ASP A 388 28.97 1.64 20.85
N GLN A 389 29.25 2.46 19.84
CA GLN A 389 29.82 1.94 18.60
C GLN A 389 31.25 1.39 18.78
N PHE A 390 32.00 1.91 19.75
CA PHE A 390 33.41 1.59 19.96
C PHE A 390 33.67 0.78 21.24
N ASP A 391 32.65 0.55 22.07
CA ASP A 391 32.69 -0.35 23.21
C ASP A 391 31.33 -1.04 23.43
N ALA A 392 31.13 -2.16 22.74
CA ALA A 392 29.89 -2.94 22.80
C ALA A 392 29.52 -3.44 24.21
N THR A 393 30.42 -3.36 25.20
CA THR A 393 30.12 -3.70 26.59
C THR A 393 29.32 -2.61 27.30
N LYS A 394 29.34 -1.38 26.77
CA LYS A 394 28.55 -0.26 27.27
C LYS A 394 27.23 -0.19 26.53
N THR A 395 26.16 -0.42 27.28
CA THR A 395 24.79 -0.35 26.77
C THR A 395 23.88 0.38 27.75
N ALA A 396 22.80 0.97 27.23
CA ALA A 396 21.73 1.55 28.01
C ALA A 396 20.39 1.16 27.40
N SER A 397 19.50 0.59 28.20
CA SER A 397 18.14 0.22 27.77
C SER A 397 17.10 1.04 28.52
N ARG A 398 16.04 1.45 27.83
CA ARG A 398 14.95 2.21 28.45
C ARG A 398 13.63 2.02 27.71
N SER A 399 12.54 1.97 28.47
CA SER A 399 11.17 1.92 27.95
C SER A 399 10.47 3.28 28.05
N PHE A 400 9.64 3.58 27.06
CA PHE A 400 8.89 4.81 26.91
C PHE A 400 7.44 4.51 26.56
N ALA A 401 6.52 5.36 27.04
CA ALA A 401 5.12 5.31 26.63
C ALA A 401 4.92 6.15 25.36
N LEU A 402 4.44 5.50 24.30
CA LEU A 402 3.88 6.10 23.09
C LEU A 402 2.35 6.05 23.20
N ARG A 403 1.71 7.21 23.25
CA ARG A 403 0.26 7.30 23.17
C ARG A 403 -0.16 7.50 21.72
N VAL A 404 -1.08 6.66 21.24
CA VAL A 404 -1.77 6.84 19.96
C VAL A 404 -3.17 7.33 20.26
N ASP A 405 -3.58 8.44 19.64
CA ASP A 405 -4.92 9.00 19.77
C ASP A 405 -5.74 8.73 18.50
N THR A 406 -7.06 8.54 18.65
CA THR A 406 -7.97 8.56 17.50
C THR A 406 -8.00 9.99 16.94
N GLY A 407 -7.91 10.13 15.61
CA GLY A 407 -8.13 11.42 14.98
C GLY A 407 -9.62 11.72 14.83
N ASP A 408 -9.94 12.83 14.15
CA ASP A 408 -11.33 13.25 13.95
C ASP A 408 -11.94 12.56 12.72
N LEU A 409 -13.06 11.88 12.92
CA LEU A 409 -13.92 11.36 11.86
C LEU A 409 -15.08 12.33 11.60
N ASN A 410 -15.50 12.45 10.33
CA ASN A 410 -16.65 13.24 9.89
C ASN A 410 -17.49 12.47 8.86
N ILE A 411 -18.81 12.48 8.97
CA ILE A 411 -19.74 11.89 8.01
C ILE A 411 -20.32 12.99 7.12
N VAL A 412 -20.13 12.86 5.80
CA VAL A 412 -20.71 13.78 4.81
C VAL A 412 -21.73 13.05 3.92
N PRO A 413 -22.93 13.60 3.69
CA PRO A 413 -23.83 13.08 2.66
C PRO A 413 -23.28 13.43 1.27
N ALA A 414 -23.33 12.47 0.33
CA ALA A 414 -22.77 12.64 -1.03
C ALA A 414 -23.47 13.73 -1.87
N HIS A 415 -24.67 14.16 -1.45
CA HIS A 415 -25.33 15.36 -1.93
C HIS A 415 -25.90 16.09 -0.73
N SER A 416 -25.38 17.29 -0.43
CA SER A 416 -26.09 18.20 0.46
C SER A 416 -27.31 18.72 -0.30
N GLY A 417 -28.50 18.22 0.06
CA GLY A 417 -29.72 18.96 -0.16
C GLY A 417 -29.49 20.40 0.30
N GLY A 418 -29.94 21.38 -0.50
CA GLY A 418 -29.70 22.79 -0.19
C GLY A 418 -30.18 23.19 1.21
N THR A 419 -30.00 24.45 1.59
CA THR A 419 -30.33 24.99 2.93
C THR A 419 -31.83 24.98 3.31
N LEU A 420 -32.66 24.17 2.63
CA LEU A 420 -34.10 24.07 2.81
C LEU A 420 -34.45 22.64 3.24
N LEU A 421 -35.17 22.52 4.36
CA LEU A 421 -35.75 21.26 4.82
C LEU A 421 -36.90 20.81 3.89
N PRO A 422 -37.12 19.49 3.73
CA PRO A 422 -36.36 18.39 4.32
C PRO A 422 -35.03 18.14 3.58
N ASP A 423 -34.03 17.62 4.30
CA ASP A 423 -32.72 17.26 3.75
C ASP A 423 -32.86 16.16 2.69
N PHE A 424 -33.77 15.20 2.92
CA PHE A 424 -34.05 14.08 2.04
C PHE A 424 -35.55 13.85 1.84
N ILE A 425 -35.97 13.43 0.63
CA ILE A 425 -37.37 13.12 0.30
C ILE A 425 -37.48 11.72 -0.32
N ALA A 426 -38.16 10.81 0.36
CA ALA A 426 -38.58 9.51 -0.17
C ALA A 426 -39.93 9.64 -0.87
N GLN A 427 -39.90 9.92 -2.17
CA GLN A 427 -41.10 10.10 -3.00
C GLN A 427 -41.41 8.94 -3.97
N TYR A 428 -40.48 8.00 -4.10
CA TYR A 428 -40.60 6.84 -4.97
C TYR A 428 -40.61 5.54 -4.15
N LEU A 429 -40.91 4.42 -4.82
CA LEU A 429 -40.92 3.08 -4.20
C LEU A 429 -39.55 2.71 -3.62
N THR A 430 -38.49 3.22 -4.23
CA THR A 430 -37.09 3.09 -3.77
C THR A 430 -36.58 4.43 -3.24
N PHE A 431 -35.65 4.34 -2.29
CA PHE A 431 -34.90 5.47 -1.75
C PHE A 431 -33.45 5.02 -1.54
N SER A 432 -32.49 5.87 -1.90
CA SER A 432 -31.06 5.62 -1.71
C SER A 432 -30.36 6.95 -1.44
N GLN A 433 -29.63 7.02 -0.32
CA GLN A 433 -28.85 8.19 0.07
C GLN A 433 -27.48 7.75 0.58
N PRO A 434 -26.39 8.01 -0.19
CA PRO A 434 -25.04 7.71 0.27
C PRO A 434 -24.50 8.75 1.25
N PHE A 435 -23.68 8.25 2.17
CA PHE A 435 -22.86 8.94 3.15
C PHE A 435 -21.42 8.45 3.02
N GLN A 436 -20.45 9.32 3.28
CA GLN A 436 -19.04 9.00 3.27
C GLN A 436 -18.41 9.44 4.59
N VAL A 437 -17.53 8.61 5.15
CA VAL A 437 -16.67 8.98 6.27
C VAL A 437 -15.38 9.62 5.74
N ILE A 438 -15.00 10.75 6.30
CA ILE A 438 -13.71 11.41 6.08
C ILE A 438 -12.96 11.40 7.40
N GLY A 439 -11.75 10.86 7.40
CA GLY A 439 -10.87 10.86 8.56
C GLY A 439 -10.01 9.61 8.67
N PRO A 440 -9.14 9.55 9.70
CA PRO A 440 -8.25 8.42 9.94
C PRO A 440 -9.02 7.19 10.40
N ARG A 441 -8.68 6.03 9.82
CA ARG A 441 -9.33 4.74 10.07
C ARG A 441 -8.37 3.58 9.80
N ILE A 442 -8.69 2.42 10.31
CA ILE A 442 -8.01 1.16 9.96
C ILE A 442 -8.85 0.46 8.88
N GLY A 443 -8.22 0.12 7.76
CA GLY A 443 -8.91 -0.58 6.66
C GLY A 443 -9.33 -2.00 7.03
N ASP A 444 -10.48 -2.44 6.51
CA ASP A 444 -10.91 -3.84 6.56
C ASP A 444 -10.46 -4.55 5.26
N PRO A 445 -9.90 -5.77 5.33
CA PRO A 445 -9.47 -6.53 4.15
C PRO A 445 -10.58 -6.82 3.11
N ASN A 446 -11.85 -6.64 3.47
CA ASN A 446 -13.00 -6.80 2.59
C ASN A 446 -13.49 -5.48 1.98
N GLY A 447 -12.82 -4.35 2.25
CA GLY A 447 -13.22 -3.02 1.77
C GLY A 447 -14.50 -2.50 2.45
N ASP A 448 -14.68 -2.83 3.73
CA ASP A 448 -15.83 -2.48 4.57
C ASP A 448 -15.33 -1.99 5.95
N ASP A 449 -14.81 -0.77 6.00
CA ASP A 449 -14.05 -0.28 7.17
C ASP A 449 -14.98 0.10 8.33
N PHE A 450 -16.27 0.32 8.09
CA PHE A 450 -17.20 0.89 9.07
C PHE A 450 -18.46 0.06 9.28
N ASN A 451 -18.79 -0.15 10.56
CA ASN A 451 -20.14 -0.50 10.97
C ASN A 451 -21.02 0.75 10.96
N TRP A 452 -22.11 0.71 10.20
CA TRP A 452 -23.05 1.81 10.07
C TRP A 452 -24.30 1.59 10.91
N ALA A 453 -24.80 2.65 11.53
CA ALA A 453 -26.08 2.64 12.23
C ALA A 453 -26.87 3.93 11.96
N ILE A 454 -28.19 3.79 11.88
CA ILE A 454 -29.14 4.91 11.83
C ILE A 454 -29.80 5.09 13.18
N ASN A 455 -29.77 6.33 13.68
CA ASN A 455 -30.28 6.70 14.99
C ASN A 455 -31.48 7.65 14.83
N TRP A 456 -32.70 7.15 15.03
CA TRP A 456 -33.92 7.94 14.90
C TRP A 456 -34.18 8.83 16.12
N VAL A 457 -34.66 10.05 15.87
CA VAL A 457 -35.14 10.96 16.91
C VAL A 457 -36.65 10.79 17.07
N GLY A 458 -37.06 10.05 18.11
CA GLY A 458 -38.47 9.74 18.38
C GLY A 458 -38.94 8.48 17.65
N ALA A 459 -40.16 8.50 17.10
CA ALA A 459 -40.64 7.39 16.27
C ALA A 459 -39.89 7.41 14.93
N GLY A 460 -39.13 6.36 14.64
CA GLY A 460 -38.39 6.23 13.38
C GLY A 460 -39.28 5.96 12.18
N ALA A 461 -38.71 6.10 10.98
CA ALA A 461 -39.33 5.55 9.78
C ALA A 461 -39.07 4.03 9.76
N ASP A 462 -40.12 3.23 9.78
CA ASP A 462 -39.99 1.78 9.68
C ASP A 462 -39.32 1.40 8.34
N ASN A 463 -38.51 0.34 8.33
CA ASN A 463 -37.94 -0.26 7.12
C ASN A 463 -37.04 0.69 6.31
N PHE A 464 -36.20 1.43 7.02
CA PHE A 464 -35.05 2.15 6.49
C PHE A 464 -33.80 1.69 7.23
N GLU A 465 -32.79 1.29 6.48
CA GLU A 465 -31.55 0.71 6.98
C GLU A 465 -30.36 1.30 6.23
N ILE A 466 -29.22 1.44 6.91
CA ILE A 466 -27.99 1.91 6.31
C ILE A 466 -27.03 0.73 6.14
N PHE A 467 -26.53 0.56 4.93
CA PHE A 467 -25.65 -0.54 4.55
C PHE A 467 -24.28 -0.01 4.18
N SER A 468 -23.25 -0.75 4.53
CA SER A 468 -21.93 -0.46 3.97
C SER A 468 -21.92 -0.76 2.47
N THR A 469 -21.31 0.13 1.71
CA THR A 469 -21.30 0.11 0.22
C THR A 469 -19.91 0.37 -0.36
N GLY A 470 -18.89 0.40 0.48
CA GLY A 470 -17.49 0.59 0.13
C GLY A 470 -16.67 0.86 1.39
N GLU A 471 -15.36 1.07 1.21
CA GLU A 471 -14.40 1.23 2.31
C GLU A 471 -14.87 2.28 3.33
N ASP A 472 -15.27 3.46 2.86
CA ASP A 472 -15.70 4.59 3.68
C ASP A 472 -17.15 5.03 3.42
N GLN A 473 -17.96 4.19 2.75
CA GLN A 473 -19.30 4.60 2.28
C GLN A 473 -20.42 3.79 2.90
N GLY A 474 -21.43 4.48 3.42
CA GLY A 474 -22.67 3.90 3.91
C GLY A 474 -23.85 4.45 3.14
N THR A 475 -24.76 3.60 2.67
CA THR A 475 -25.94 4.03 1.93
C THR A 475 -27.22 3.71 2.69
N LEU A 476 -27.96 4.76 3.06
CA LEU A 476 -29.29 4.64 3.64
C LEU A 476 -30.29 4.27 2.55
N LYS A 477 -30.98 3.14 2.72
CA LYS A 477 -31.95 2.63 1.76
C LYS A 477 -33.24 2.23 2.45
N LYS A 478 -34.32 2.24 1.66
CA LYS A 478 -35.63 1.76 2.08
C LYS A 478 -35.75 0.26 1.76
N THR A 479 -36.08 -0.56 2.75
CA THR A 479 -36.09 -2.02 2.64
C THR A 479 -37.48 -2.61 2.45
N ALA A 480 -38.53 -1.97 2.97
CA ALA A 480 -39.93 -2.41 2.83
C ALA A 480 -40.90 -1.23 2.95
N SER A 481 -42.21 -1.47 2.99
CA SER A 481 -43.21 -0.41 3.17
C SER A 481 -42.98 0.36 4.47
N SER A 482 -43.11 1.68 4.44
CA SER A 482 -42.91 2.56 5.60
C SER A 482 -44.12 3.46 5.79
N ALA A 483 -44.30 4.00 7.00
CA ALA A 483 -45.33 5.02 7.21
C ALA A 483 -44.93 6.34 6.50
N SER A 484 -45.93 7.03 5.94
CA SER A 484 -45.71 8.39 5.43
C SER A 484 -45.59 9.37 6.59
N GLY A 485 -44.66 10.31 6.52
CA GLY A 485 -44.42 11.26 7.60
C GLY A 485 -43.11 12.01 7.45
N ASN A 486 -42.80 12.83 8.45
CA ASN A 486 -41.52 13.52 8.57
C ASN A 486 -40.76 12.94 9.74
N TYR A 487 -39.50 12.61 9.51
CA TYR A 487 -38.64 11.92 10.45
C TYR A 487 -37.32 12.68 10.60
N LEU A 488 -36.68 12.52 11.75
CA LEU A 488 -35.36 13.06 12.04
C LEU A 488 -34.44 11.91 12.44
N PHE A 489 -33.20 11.93 11.96
CA PHE A 489 -32.21 10.92 12.29
C PHE A 489 -30.79 11.47 12.30
N SER A 490 -29.88 10.77 12.96
CA SER A 490 -28.43 10.91 12.79
C SER A 490 -27.85 9.60 12.25
N VAL A 491 -26.66 9.69 11.66
CA VAL A 491 -25.91 8.53 11.19
C VAL A 491 -24.71 8.33 12.09
N GLU A 492 -24.45 7.09 12.46
CA GLU A 492 -23.27 6.65 13.18
C GLU A 492 -22.42 5.76 12.28
N ALA A 493 -21.12 6.01 12.26
CA ALA A 493 -20.12 5.16 11.63
C ALA A 493 -19.07 4.83 12.70
N THR A 494 -18.82 3.53 12.89
CA THR A 494 -17.84 3.00 13.85
C THR A 494 -16.81 2.19 13.09
N ASP A 495 -15.54 2.59 13.17
CA ASP A 495 -14.44 1.84 12.57
C ASP A 495 -14.46 0.40 13.14
N LYS A 496 -14.50 -0.57 12.23
CA LYS A 496 -14.72 -1.98 12.54
C LYS A 496 -13.50 -2.62 13.20
N ALA A 497 -12.31 -2.22 12.77
CA ALA A 497 -11.05 -2.63 13.38
C ALA A 497 -10.73 -1.79 14.63
N CYS A 498 -11.31 -0.59 14.73
CA CYS A 498 -11.17 0.27 15.89
C CYS A 498 -12.48 0.81 16.50
N PRO A 499 -13.17 0.03 17.37
CA PRO A 499 -14.50 0.39 17.88
C PRO A 499 -14.59 1.70 18.67
N ASN A 500 -13.46 2.20 19.21
CA ASN A 500 -13.39 3.51 19.89
C ASN A 500 -13.33 4.68 18.89
N ASN A 501 -12.86 4.44 17.67
CA ASN A 501 -12.82 5.41 16.59
C ASN A 501 -14.19 5.46 15.89
N LYS A 502 -15.09 6.30 16.43
CA LYS A 502 -16.45 6.42 15.93
C LYS A 502 -16.94 7.85 15.86
N VAL A 503 -17.85 8.09 14.94
CA VAL A 503 -18.50 9.39 14.74
C VAL A 503 -20.00 9.22 14.67
N ILE A 504 -20.71 10.14 15.32
CA ILE A 504 -22.16 10.33 15.16
C ILE A 504 -22.36 11.76 14.70
N GLU A 505 -22.89 11.94 13.50
CA GLU A 505 -23.05 13.27 12.93
C GLU A 505 -24.47 13.54 12.41
N GLY A 506 -24.85 14.81 12.50
CA GLY A 506 -26.05 15.36 11.89
C GLY A 506 -27.33 15.27 12.73
N THR A 507 -28.33 16.00 12.28
CA THR A 507 -29.75 15.77 12.56
C THR A 507 -30.47 16.00 11.24
N TYR A 508 -30.46 14.97 10.40
CA TYR A 508 -31.03 15.00 9.06
C TYR A 508 -32.54 14.83 9.14
N SER A 509 -33.24 15.49 8.23
CA SER A 509 -34.68 15.39 8.06
C SER A 509 -35.06 14.58 6.81
N LEU A 510 -35.95 13.61 6.99
CA LEU A 510 -36.47 12.75 5.94
C LEU A 510 -37.98 12.92 5.83
N GLU A 511 -38.48 13.33 4.67
CA GLU A 511 -39.91 13.27 4.33
C GLU A 511 -40.21 11.98 3.56
N VAL A 512 -41.08 11.13 4.09
CA VAL A 512 -41.67 9.98 3.38
C VAL A 512 -43.06 10.38 2.89
N THR A 513 -43.20 10.58 1.58
CA THR A 513 -44.49 10.93 0.97
C THR A 513 -45.42 9.71 0.93
N PRO A 514 -46.75 9.89 0.76
CA PRO A 514 -47.67 8.76 0.58
C PRO A 514 -47.31 7.81 -0.58
N SER A 515 -46.77 8.35 -1.68
CA SER A 515 -46.31 7.52 -2.82
C SER A 515 -45.03 6.77 -2.49
N GLY A 516 -44.12 7.41 -1.75
CA GLY A 516 -42.90 6.80 -1.27
C GLY A 516 -43.07 5.95 -0.02
N ALA A 517 -44.29 5.76 0.51
CA ALA A 517 -44.60 4.87 1.63
C ALA A 517 -44.68 3.39 1.18
N VAL A 518 -45.08 3.14 -0.07
CA VAL A 518 -45.19 1.79 -0.64
C VAL A 518 -43.80 1.14 -0.79
N GLY A 519 -43.67 -0.14 -0.40
CA GLY A 519 -42.39 -0.85 -0.41
C GLY A 519 -41.80 -1.05 -1.82
N PRO A 520 -40.46 -1.16 -1.94
CA PRO A 520 -39.80 -1.48 -3.20
C PRO A 520 -40.09 -2.93 -3.63
N TYR A 521 -39.85 -3.25 -4.90
CA TYR A 521 -39.96 -4.63 -5.38
C TYR A 521 -38.90 -5.56 -4.78
N THR A 522 -37.83 -4.99 -4.23
CA THR A 522 -36.73 -5.69 -3.54
C THR A 522 -37.08 -6.04 -2.08
N THR A 523 -38.34 -5.88 -1.67
CA THR A 523 -38.75 -6.32 -0.32
C THR A 523 -38.49 -7.83 -0.20
N ASP A 524 -37.78 -8.24 0.85
CA ASP A 524 -37.33 -9.62 1.12
C ASP A 524 -36.35 -10.22 0.09
N LEU A 525 -35.76 -9.41 -0.78
CA LEU A 525 -34.70 -9.83 -1.69
C LEU A 525 -33.38 -10.01 -0.92
N LEU A 526 -32.69 -11.14 -1.12
CA LEU A 526 -31.39 -11.40 -0.48
C LEU A 526 -30.21 -10.86 -1.29
N ALA A 527 -30.25 -10.99 -2.61
CA ALA A 527 -29.21 -10.56 -3.53
C ALA A 527 -29.78 -10.43 -4.96
N GLU A 528 -29.21 -9.56 -5.77
CA GLU A 528 -29.52 -9.43 -7.20
C GLU A 528 -28.28 -9.07 -8.00
N TRP A 529 -27.80 -9.95 -8.86
CA TRP A 529 -26.71 -9.61 -9.78
C TRP A 529 -27.27 -9.26 -11.17
N ARG A 530 -27.19 -7.97 -11.54
CA ARG A 530 -27.63 -7.50 -12.87
C ARG A 530 -26.56 -7.61 -13.94
N PHE A 531 -25.28 -7.69 -13.54
CA PHE A 531 -24.13 -7.73 -14.45
C PHE A 531 -24.01 -6.50 -15.35
N ASP A 532 -24.43 -5.34 -14.82
CA ASP A 532 -24.47 -4.07 -15.54
C ASP A 532 -23.12 -3.34 -15.57
N GLU A 533 -22.10 -3.88 -14.90
CA GLU A 533 -20.78 -3.27 -14.80
C GLU A 533 -20.07 -3.23 -16.16
N CYS A 534 -19.23 -2.20 -16.34
CA CYS A 534 -18.59 -1.96 -17.63
C CYS A 534 -17.51 -2.96 -18.00
N LEU A 535 -16.89 -3.58 -17.00
CA LEU A 535 -15.77 -4.49 -17.11
C LEU A 535 -15.76 -5.39 -15.87
N TRP A 536 -15.42 -6.67 -16.06
CA TRP A 536 -14.89 -7.53 -15.01
C TRP A 536 -13.41 -7.78 -15.37
N ASP A 537 -12.50 -7.38 -14.49
CA ASP A 537 -11.04 -7.50 -14.57
C ASP A 537 -10.45 -8.60 -13.66
N GLY A 538 -11.28 -9.35 -12.94
CA GLY A 538 -10.87 -10.40 -12.02
C GLY A 538 -10.64 -9.91 -10.59
N SER A 539 -10.92 -8.64 -10.27
CA SER A 539 -10.79 -8.10 -8.92
C SER A 539 -11.95 -8.49 -8.00
N ARG A 540 -11.68 -8.56 -6.70
CA ARG A 540 -12.71 -8.89 -5.70
C ARG A 540 -13.76 -7.77 -5.63
N GLY A 541 -15.03 -8.12 -5.72
CA GLY A 541 -16.16 -7.19 -5.61
C GLY A 541 -16.57 -6.53 -6.93
N GLU A 542 -15.93 -6.88 -8.03
CA GLU A 542 -16.25 -6.36 -9.37
C GLU A 542 -17.64 -6.79 -9.87
N VAL A 543 -18.15 -7.95 -9.43
CA VAL A 543 -19.46 -8.46 -9.80
C VAL A 543 -20.46 -8.00 -8.75
N GLN A 544 -21.07 -6.84 -8.96
CA GLN A 544 -21.80 -6.16 -7.90
C GLN A 544 -23.13 -6.84 -7.60
N ASP A 545 -23.39 -7.05 -6.31
CA ASP A 545 -24.76 -7.26 -5.83
C ASP A 545 -25.51 -5.93 -5.94
N SER A 546 -26.43 -5.89 -6.89
CA SER A 546 -27.28 -4.74 -7.22
C SER A 546 -28.44 -4.55 -6.23
N ASP A 547 -28.62 -5.47 -5.29
CA ASP A 547 -29.55 -5.30 -4.17
C ASP A 547 -29.16 -4.08 -3.31
N PRO A 548 -30.13 -3.40 -2.68
CA PRO A 548 -29.88 -2.40 -1.67
C PRO A 548 -28.79 -2.74 -0.62
N GLN A 549 -28.64 -3.98 -0.18
CA GLN A 549 -27.67 -4.36 0.84
C GLN A 549 -26.26 -4.50 0.26
N GLY A 550 -26.12 -4.93 -1.00
CA GLY A 550 -24.83 -5.06 -1.71
C GLY A 550 -23.86 -6.07 -1.09
N LEU A 551 -24.34 -6.93 -0.19
CA LEU A 551 -23.52 -7.78 0.67
C LEU A 551 -22.86 -8.95 -0.07
N TYR A 552 -23.39 -9.30 -1.24
CA TYR A 552 -23.01 -10.52 -1.94
C TYR A 552 -22.26 -10.25 -3.25
N SER A 553 -21.52 -9.14 -3.33
CA SER A 553 -20.66 -8.82 -4.48
C SER A 553 -19.55 -9.86 -4.64
N GLY A 554 -19.30 -10.28 -5.87
CA GLY A 554 -18.43 -11.40 -6.21
C GLY A 554 -17.22 -11.03 -7.05
N GLN A 555 -16.54 -12.06 -7.53
CA GLN A 555 -15.37 -12.00 -8.40
C GLN A 555 -15.60 -12.89 -9.62
N ALA A 556 -15.19 -12.43 -10.80
CA ALA A 556 -15.20 -13.22 -12.01
C ALA A 556 -13.94 -14.11 -12.07
N GLU A 557 -14.10 -15.37 -12.45
CA GLU A 557 -13.00 -16.33 -12.62
C GLU A 557 -12.92 -16.83 -14.06
N GLY A 558 -11.71 -17.20 -14.47
CA GLY A 558 -11.43 -17.64 -15.84
C GLY A 558 -11.49 -16.47 -16.82
N MET A 559 -12.24 -16.64 -17.92
CA MET A 559 -12.42 -15.65 -18.98
C MET A 559 -13.84 -15.06 -18.97
N ALA A 560 -14.54 -15.09 -17.83
CA ALA A 560 -15.86 -14.49 -17.67
C ALA A 560 -15.80 -12.97 -17.90
N VAL A 561 -16.71 -12.43 -18.71
CA VAL A 561 -16.75 -11.00 -19.06
C VAL A 561 -18.17 -10.47 -19.15
N THR A 562 -18.37 -9.16 -19.01
CA THR A 562 -19.67 -8.53 -19.32
C THR A 562 -19.80 -8.20 -20.81
N VAL A 563 -20.97 -8.46 -21.38
CA VAL A 563 -21.31 -8.12 -22.77
C VAL A 563 -22.52 -7.19 -22.82
N GLY A 564 -22.53 -6.28 -23.80
CA GLY A 564 -23.62 -5.31 -23.99
C GLY A 564 -24.92 -5.89 -24.58
N ALA A 565 -25.01 -7.20 -24.80
CA ALA A 565 -26.14 -7.88 -25.44
C ALA A 565 -26.99 -8.69 -24.44
N GLY A 566 -27.24 -8.12 -23.26
CA GLY A 566 -28.04 -8.75 -22.20
C GLY A 566 -29.54 -8.77 -22.48
N LYS A 567 -30.28 -9.52 -21.66
CA LYS A 567 -31.76 -9.45 -21.68
C LYS A 567 -32.25 -8.10 -21.19
N VAL A 568 -31.64 -7.62 -20.12
CA VAL A 568 -31.84 -6.30 -19.53
C VAL A 568 -30.47 -5.67 -19.51
N ASN A 569 -30.25 -4.68 -20.38
CA ASN A 569 -28.97 -3.97 -20.51
C ASN A 569 -27.78 -4.92 -20.80
N ARG A 570 -26.86 -5.15 -19.86
CA ARG A 570 -25.69 -6.04 -20.04
C ARG A 570 -25.98 -7.43 -19.49
N ALA A 571 -25.05 -8.36 -19.71
CA ALA A 571 -25.09 -9.69 -19.11
C ALA A 571 -23.67 -10.24 -18.97
N GLY A 572 -23.47 -11.15 -18.01
CA GLY A 572 -22.27 -11.98 -17.97
C GLY A 572 -22.25 -12.98 -19.13
N TYR A 573 -21.07 -13.15 -19.72
CA TYR A 573 -20.77 -14.15 -20.75
C TYR A 573 -19.76 -15.15 -20.18
N PHE A 574 -20.10 -16.44 -20.26
CA PHE A 574 -19.36 -17.53 -19.64
C PHE A 574 -19.09 -18.63 -20.68
N ASN A 575 -17.83 -19.05 -20.80
CA ASN A 575 -17.40 -20.23 -21.54
C ASN A 575 -17.21 -21.43 -20.60
N ALA A 576 -16.77 -22.56 -21.16
CA ALA A 576 -16.44 -23.74 -20.35
C ALA A 576 -15.22 -23.47 -19.45
N GLY A 577 -15.42 -23.56 -18.13
CA GLY A 577 -14.39 -23.30 -17.13
C GLY A 577 -14.50 -21.94 -16.46
N ASP A 578 -15.39 -21.07 -16.95
CA ASP A 578 -15.63 -19.75 -16.35
C ASP A 578 -16.66 -19.85 -15.22
N SER A 579 -16.48 -19.06 -14.16
CA SER A 579 -17.33 -19.03 -12.98
C SER A 579 -17.42 -17.63 -12.36
N LEU A 580 -18.38 -17.47 -11.46
CA LEU A 580 -18.41 -16.37 -10.51
C LEU A 580 -18.15 -16.94 -9.11
N LEU A 581 -17.17 -16.40 -8.41
CA LEU A 581 -16.95 -16.67 -7.00
C LEU A 581 -17.76 -15.66 -6.18
N LEU A 582 -18.80 -16.15 -5.51
CA LEU A 582 -19.70 -15.35 -4.68
C LEU A 582 -19.47 -15.62 -3.19
N PRO A 583 -19.71 -14.64 -2.31
CA PRO A 583 -19.82 -14.88 -0.87
C PRO A 583 -20.94 -15.87 -0.54
N TYR A 584 -20.85 -16.52 0.62
CA TYR A 584 -21.87 -17.47 1.07
C TYR A 584 -23.22 -16.77 1.27
N VAL A 585 -24.27 -17.22 0.57
CA VAL A 585 -25.62 -16.66 0.68
C VAL A 585 -26.42 -17.49 1.71
N PRO A 586 -26.89 -16.88 2.82
CA PRO A 586 -27.61 -17.58 3.87
C PRO A 586 -29.06 -17.85 3.47
N LEU A 587 -29.29 -18.87 2.64
CA LEU A 587 -30.62 -19.26 2.18
C LEU A 587 -31.48 -19.80 3.34
N ASN A 588 -32.76 -19.42 3.36
CA ASN A 588 -33.73 -19.95 4.31
C ASN A 588 -34.00 -21.44 4.02
N ASN A 589 -33.96 -22.26 5.08
CA ASN A 589 -34.10 -23.71 5.00
C ASN A 589 -35.54 -24.22 4.87
N THR A 590 -36.54 -23.33 4.83
CA THR A 590 -37.97 -23.67 4.69
C THR A 590 -38.61 -23.12 3.42
N SER A 591 -38.11 -22.01 2.89
CA SER A 591 -38.57 -21.46 1.62
C SER A 591 -37.55 -20.49 1.04
N PHE A 592 -37.26 -20.59 -0.25
CA PHE A 592 -36.50 -19.57 -0.96
C PHE A 592 -36.87 -19.56 -2.45
N THR A 593 -36.54 -18.45 -3.10
CA THR A 593 -36.79 -18.27 -4.53
C THR A 593 -35.49 -17.93 -5.24
N PHE A 594 -35.26 -18.55 -6.40
CA PHE A 594 -34.15 -18.21 -7.30
C PHE A 594 -34.71 -17.93 -8.70
N ALA A 595 -34.34 -16.80 -9.28
CA ALA A 595 -34.77 -16.39 -10.61
C ALA A 595 -33.57 -15.90 -11.43
N VAL A 596 -33.52 -16.28 -12.71
CA VAL A 596 -32.41 -15.92 -13.60
C VAL A 596 -32.85 -15.86 -15.06
N TRP A 597 -32.23 -14.96 -15.82
CA TRP A 597 -32.29 -14.96 -17.29
C TRP A 597 -31.05 -15.65 -17.86
N VAL A 598 -31.25 -16.62 -18.75
CA VAL A 598 -30.15 -17.35 -19.40
C VAL A 598 -30.34 -17.39 -20.91
N ASN A 599 -29.25 -17.29 -21.66
CA ASN A 599 -29.22 -17.51 -23.10
C ASN A 599 -28.14 -18.56 -23.40
N LEU A 600 -28.54 -19.70 -23.95
CA LEU A 600 -27.67 -20.85 -24.12
C LEU A 600 -27.12 -20.87 -25.55
N ASN A 601 -25.81 -20.72 -25.70
CA ASN A 601 -25.15 -20.70 -27.01
C ASN A 601 -24.75 -22.11 -27.50
N GLU A 602 -24.56 -23.07 -26.60
CA GLU A 602 -24.26 -24.47 -26.92
C GLU A 602 -24.95 -25.42 -25.94
N MET A 603 -25.40 -26.59 -26.41
CA MET A 603 -25.75 -27.71 -25.53
C MET A 603 -24.56 -28.65 -25.44
N GLY A 604 -23.74 -28.49 -24.40
CA GLY A 604 -22.81 -29.54 -24.01
C GLY A 604 -23.55 -30.71 -23.39
N ASP A 605 -23.03 -31.93 -23.57
CA ASP A 605 -23.43 -33.08 -22.76
C ASP A 605 -22.94 -32.84 -21.31
N GLY A 606 -23.83 -33.00 -20.32
CA GLY A 606 -23.48 -32.87 -18.90
C GLY A 606 -24.31 -31.88 -18.08
N GLU A 607 -23.84 -31.61 -16.86
CA GLU A 607 -24.48 -30.73 -15.87
C GLU A 607 -23.79 -29.36 -15.85
N ARG A 608 -24.58 -28.29 -15.83
CA ARG A 608 -24.16 -26.89 -15.80
C ARG A 608 -24.83 -26.21 -14.62
N SER A 609 -24.05 -25.78 -13.64
CA SER A 609 -24.57 -25.06 -12.47
C SER A 609 -24.81 -23.59 -12.82
N LEU A 610 -26.00 -23.09 -12.48
CA LEU A 610 -26.32 -21.66 -12.50
C LEU A 610 -26.11 -21.06 -11.10
N PHE A 611 -26.35 -21.86 -10.07
CA PHE A 611 -26.06 -21.54 -8.68
C PHE A 611 -25.67 -22.82 -7.95
N TYR A 612 -24.54 -22.79 -7.26
CA TYR A 612 -24.02 -23.93 -6.52
C TYR A 612 -23.45 -23.47 -5.18
N GLN A 613 -23.87 -24.11 -4.10
CA GLN A 613 -23.41 -23.79 -2.76
C GLN A 613 -23.34 -25.06 -1.91
N CYS A 614 -22.25 -25.23 -1.17
CA CYS A 614 -22.04 -26.32 -0.23
C CYS A 614 -21.80 -25.82 1.20
N ASP A 615 -22.14 -26.67 2.16
CA ASP A 615 -21.69 -26.53 3.55
C ASP A 615 -20.16 -26.71 3.62
N ALA A 616 -19.47 -25.76 4.26
CA ALA A 616 -18.00 -25.75 4.35
C ALA A 616 -17.42 -26.94 5.13
N VAL A 617 -18.22 -27.59 5.99
CA VAL A 617 -17.79 -28.69 6.86
C VAL A 617 -18.35 -30.03 6.39
N ALA A 618 -19.53 -30.03 5.78
CA ALA A 618 -20.19 -31.23 5.27
C ALA A 618 -20.25 -31.22 3.74
N VAL A 619 -19.20 -31.71 3.08
CA VAL A 619 -19.06 -31.79 1.61
C VAL A 619 -20.20 -32.52 0.88
N ASN A 620 -21.04 -33.28 1.60
CA ASN A 620 -22.23 -33.94 1.07
C ASN A 620 -23.53 -33.13 1.26
N ARG A 621 -23.46 -31.86 1.65
CA ARG A 621 -24.62 -30.96 1.79
C ARG A 621 -24.48 -29.79 0.84
N CYS A 622 -24.89 -30.01 -0.41
CA CYS A 622 -24.83 -29.02 -1.47
C CYS A 622 -26.19 -28.84 -2.13
N LEU A 623 -26.50 -27.60 -2.47
CA LEU A 623 -27.57 -27.22 -3.36
C LEU A 623 -26.97 -26.99 -4.75
N ASN A 624 -27.55 -27.60 -5.78
CA ASN A 624 -27.30 -27.25 -7.17
C ASN A 624 -28.60 -26.80 -7.84
N ILE A 625 -28.57 -25.62 -8.45
CA ILE A 625 -29.59 -25.14 -9.37
C ILE A 625 -28.91 -24.99 -10.71
N GLY A 626 -29.41 -25.68 -11.74
CA GLY A 626 -28.68 -25.77 -12.98
C GLY A 626 -29.46 -26.40 -14.13
N LEU A 627 -28.71 -26.85 -15.12
CA LEU A 627 -29.20 -27.53 -16.30
C LEU A 627 -28.48 -28.87 -16.43
N ARG A 628 -29.20 -29.96 -16.72
CA ARG A 628 -28.60 -31.24 -17.15
C ARG A 628 -29.18 -31.62 -18.50
N ASN A 629 -28.33 -31.73 -19.51
CA ASN A 629 -28.75 -31.95 -20.90
C ASN A 629 -29.80 -30.91 -21.36
N GLY A 630 -29.59 -29.65 -20.98
CA GLY A 630 -30.48 -28.51 -21.29
C GLY A 630 -31.79 -28.46 -20.49
N ARG A 631 -32.02 -29.37 -19.55
CA ARG A 631 -33.22 -29.38 -18.69
C ARG A 631 -32.94 -28.68 -17.36
N PRO A 632 -33.72 -27.67 -16.97
CA PRO A 632 -33.67 -27.09 -15.63
C PRO A 632 -33.80 -28.14 -14.55
N LEU A 633 -32.95 -28.07 -13.54
CA LEU A 633 -32.98 -28.94 -12.37
C LEU A 633 -32.64 -28.17 -11.10
N ILE A 634 -33.16 -28.67 -9.99
CA ILE A 634 -32.72 -28.37 -8.64
C ILE A 634 -32.40 -29.69 -7.93
N SER A 635 -31.25 -29.78 -7.27
CA SER A 635 -30.83 -30.98 -6.54
C SER A 635 -30.17 -30.66 -5.20
N PHE A 636 -30.37 -31.56 -4.24
CA PHE A 636 -29.78 -31.50 -2.90
C PHE A 636 -28.98 -32.79 -2.64
N SER A 637 -27.65 -32.68 -2.53
CA SER A 637 -26.77 -33.85 -2.42
C SER A 637 -26.91 -34.62 -1.10
N SER A 638 -27.43 -34.00 -0.04
CA SER A 638 -27.58 -34.65 1.27
C SER A 638 -28.71 -35.67 1.33
N THR A 639 -29.66 -35.59 0.41
CA THR A 639 -30.88 -36.41 0.40
C THR A 639 -31.09 -37.16 -0.91
N ASP A 640 -30.15 -37.04 -1.86
CA ASP A 640 -30.30 -37.48 -3.26
C ASP A 640 -31.63 -36.99 -3.88
N ALA A 641 -32.13 -35.84 -3.41
CA ALA A 641 -33.39 -35.28 -3.87
C ALA A 641 -33.13 -34.42 -5.10
N GLU A 642 -33.80 -34.73 -6.21
CA GLU A 642 -33.68 -34.01 -7.47
C GLU A 642 -35.06 -33.78 -8.08
N LEU A 643 -35.28 -32.56 -8.57
CA LEU A 643 -36.42 -32.20 -9.39
C LEU A 643 -35.90 -31.65 -10.71
N MET A 644 -36.25 -32.30 -11.81
CA MET A 644 -35.83 -31.91 -13.16
C MET A 644 -37.05 -31.65 -14.05
N ALA A 645 -36.97 -30.61 -14.86
CA ALA A 645 -38.00 -30.24 -15.82
C ALA A 645 -38.18 -31.31 -16.91
N PRO A 646 -39.41 -31.51 -17.40
CA PRO A 646 -39.71 -32.55 -18.39
C PRO A 646 -39.16 -32.25 -19.78
N ASN A 647 -38.87 -30.97 -20.08
CA ASN A 647 -38.42 -30.50 -21.39
C ASN A 647 -37.09 -29.75 -21.27
N ALA A 648 -36.24 -29.89 -22.29
CA ALA A 648 -35.04 -29.08 -22.44
C ALA A 648 -35.40 -27.68 -22.95
N LEU A 649 -34.57 -26.69 -22.62
CA LEU A 649 -34.71 -25.33 -23.12
C LEU A 649 -34.37 -25.24 -24.62
N PRO A 650 -35.08 -24.40 -25.39
CA PRO A 650 -34.71 -24.10 -26.77
C PRO A 650 -33.29 -23.49 -26.88
N GLN A 651 -32.55 -23.86 -27.93
CA GLN A 651 -31.14 -23.47 -28.13
C GLN A 651 -30.90 -22.01 -28.54
N THR A 652 -31.95 -21.19 -28.60
CA THR A 652 -31.80 -19.79 -29.03
C THR A 652 -32.70 -18.90 -28.20
N GLY A 653 -32.17 -17.73 -27.85
CA GLY A 653 -32.91 -16.69 -27.17
C GLY A 653 -32.85 -16.81 -25.65
N TRP A 654 -33.32 -15.74 -25.02
CA TRP A 654 -33.37 -15.60 -23.58
C TRP A 654 -34.52 -16.39 -22.97
N HIS A 655 -34.21 -17.19 -21.97
CA HIS A 655 -35.16 -17.93 -21.15
C HIS A 655 -35.17 -17.37 -19.73
N HIS A 656 -36.35 -17.21 -19.15
CA HIS A 656 -36.51 -16.87 -17.74
C HIS A 656 -36.75 -18.15 -16.96
N LEU A 657 -35.85 -18.45 -16.03
CA LEU A 657 -35.98 -19.59 -15.12
C LEU A 657 -36.33 -19.07 -13.74
N PHE A 658 -37.26 -19.76 -13.09
CA PHE A 658 -37.74 -19.44 -11.76
C PHE A 658 -37.91 -20.74 -10.99
N PHE A 659 -37.29 -20.80 -9.81
CA PHE A 659 -37.31 -21.93 -8.89
C PHE A 659 -37.86 -21.42 -7.57
N ASP A 660 -38.83 -22.15 -7.03
CA ASP A 660 -39.49 -21.84 -5.77
C ASP A 660 -39.44 -23.11 -4.92
N TYR A 661 -38.74 -23.03 -3.79
CA TYR A 661 -38.52 -24.14 -2.87
C TYR A 661 -39.44 -24.03 -1.66
#